data_AF-A0A955W9I6-F1
#
_entry.id   AF-A0A955W9I6-F1
#
_cell.length_a   1.000
_cell.length_b   1.000
_cell.length_c   1.000
_cell.angle_alpha   90.00
_cell.angle_beta   90.00
_cell.angle_gamma   90.00
#
_symmetry.space_group_name_H-M   'P 1'
#
loop_
_entity.id
_entity.type
_entity.pdbx_description
1 polymer ?
#
loop_
_entity_poly.entity_id
_entity_poly.type
_entity_poly.pdbx_seq_one_letter_code
_entity_poly.pdbx_strand_id
1 'polypeptide(L)'
;RREGLLSSEGVVTHDELLAKIEGKQRAQRVLSAEAKQAADAATACERLLEQGKQRHARFQQRDDAEDARARLAAEAESVEVERQRHLHGTEALGLVPAYDALQGAKKKREERTDKRDRAAAEAKTRLAEVERAREAAGAAAEERGKRDERQGEYERLNALAGLAKEWARRVTVRGKAERGLDTAVASKASAETARDSAQTALAVLDAELLALADSPAQLAEAEAEVKATAARLAQHQQAAALTEAVRKLSEARDRAEAQCARAQAALDTATVTVRALQTAMRVGRAAILAQELEPGQPCPVCGSAEHPAPAGGHEQLPSDEDLAAAEKAQGEARAALTTAQQALTAAAATLDAKRELQAAQLAALDGESLPAAEQRAQHAVQLRDTALARTRRRAEAQTQRAGLASAEAEARKAYEEARDAETVARNQQQEAEKEEAAALALLGGEPQDPEDLSARAAALQTLLRTAEAAHEAAQAVLQQAETEHAKSTSAETAAVDELAAAQAEVDAAERAWAEALQASPFTDEAGFTAARMSKEALAQSHARVRAHEDALKEVQARLTALDAELAGQARPQLDTLEAAAQRAREDSQRATKRQGEEANSLERARQVCADYEAAQQAVAALEQRYLLVDGLAKVANGTNSAKINLHRFVLASFLDEVLLQASQHLAKTSRGRYRLVRRTTQGDGRTAQGLDLDIDDHYTGEQRPATTLSGGEGFLAALALALGLADVVQAHFGGIRIETVFVDEGFGSLDAETLDLAVETLLELQQTGRMVGVISHVSELKERIDVQLEVTKHERGSRTRFRLPGYRVS
;
A
#
# COMPACT_ATOMS: atom_id res chain seq x y z
N ARG A 1 -9.97 14.71 21.91
CA ARG A 1 -9.48 13.78 20.86
C ARG A 1 -9.72 12.32 21.22
N ARG A 2 -9.17 11.81 22.34
CA ARG A 2 -9.43 10.44 22.84
C ARG A 2 -10.91 10.08 22.92
N GLU A 3 -11.71 10.94 23.54
CA GLU A 3 -13.18 10.75 23.64
C GLU A 3 -13.87 10.69 22.27
N GLY A 4 -13.40 11.48 21.29
CA GLY A 4 -13.94 11.45 19.93
C GLY A 4 -13.65 10.15 19.19
N LEU A 5 -12.47 9.54 19.42
CA LEU A 5 -12.10 8.25 18.83
C LEU A 5 -12.97 7.12 19.41
N LEU A 6 -13.15 7.08 20.73
CA LEU A 6 -14.01 6.09 21.39
C LEU A 6 -15.48 6.24 20.95
N SER A 7 -15.97 7.48 20.86
CA SER A 7 -17.33 7.78 20.38
C SER A 7 -17.57 7.35 18.93
N SER A 8 -16.55 7.38 18.06
CA SER A 8 -16.68 6.94 16.66
C SER A 8 -16.96 5.45 16.51
N GLU A 9 -16.52 4.66 17.50
CA GLU A 9 -16.81 3.23 17.63
C GLU A 9 -17.96 2.95 18.60
N GLY A 10 -18.67 3.97 19.09
CA GLY A 10 -19.81 3.79 20.00
C GLY A 10 -19.45 3.14 21.34
N VAL A 11 -18.20 3.29 21.79
CA VAL A 11 -17.70 2.79 23.07
C VAL A 11 -17.26 3.95 23.95
N VAL A 12 -17.22 3.74 25.27
CA VAL A 12 -16.91 4.77 26.26
C VAL A 12 -15.52 4.56 26.87
N THR A 13 -15.02 3.32 26.88
CA THR A 13 -13.71 2.98 27.44
C THR A 13 -12.78 2.28 26.43
N HIS A 14 -11.47 2.32 26.70
CA HIS A 14 -10.48 1.61 25.88
C HIS A 14 -10.67 0.08 25.95
N ASP A 15 -11.01 -0.43 27.13
CA ASP A 15 -11.26 -1.86 27.33
C ASP A 15 -12.50 -2.33 26.55
N GLU A 16 -13.54 -1.49 26.46
CA GLU A 16 -14.69 -1.74 25.57
C GLU A 16 -14.29 -1.77 24.10
N LEU A 17 -13.37 -0.90 23.66
CA LEU A 17 -12.85 -0.91 22.29
C LEU A 17 -12.08 -2.21 22.00
N LEU A 18 -11.22 -2.64 22.91
CA LEU A 18 -10.48 -3.91 22.81
C LEU A 18 -11.42 -5.12 22.80
N ALA A 19 -12.41 -5.15 23.69
CA ALA A 19 -13.42 -6.21 23.74
C ALA A 19 -14.25 -6.25 22.45
N LYS A 20 -14.59 -5.09 21.88
CA LYS A 20 -15.27 -4.97 20.59
C LYS A 20 -14.39 -5.54 19.47
N ILE A 21 -13.10 -5.20 19.42
CA ILE A 21 -12.15 -5.76 18.45
C ILE A 21 -12.05 -7.28 18.57
N GLU A 22 -11.97 -7.83 19.79
CA GLU A 22 -11.98 -9.29 19.98
C GLU A 22 -13.29 -9.93 19.50
N GLY A 23 -14.44 -9.31 19.78
CA GLY A 23 -15.74 -9.75 19.29
C GLY A 23 -15.79 -9.80 17.76
N LYS A 24 -15.28 -8.75 17.10
CA LYS A 24 -15.18 -8.66 15.64
C LYS A 24 -14.20 -9.68 15.06
N GLN A 25 -13.08 -9.96 15.73
CA GLN A 25 -12.15 -11.02 15.32
C GLN A 25 -12.79 -12.41 15.40
N ARG A 26 -13.58 -12.69 16.44
CA ARG A 26 -14.33 -13.95 16.56
C ARG A 26 -15.39 -14.05 15.46
N ALA A 27 -16.15 -12.99 15.23
CA ALA A 27 -17.14 -12.92 14.15
C ALA A 27 -16.50 -13.14 12.77
N GLN A 28 -15.35 -12.53 12.50
CA GLN A 28 -14.61 -12.72 11.25
C GLN A 28 -14.19 -14.18 11.03
N ARG A 29 -13.75 -14.88 12.09
CA ARG A 29 -13.39 -16.31 11.99
C ARG A 29 -14.60 -17.18 11.65
N VAL A 30 -15.76 -16.91 12.28
CA VAL A 30 -17.01 -17.62 11.99
C VAL A 30 -17.47 -17.35 10.55
N LEU A 31 -17.55 -16.08 10.15
CA LEU A 31 -17.95 -15.70 8.79
C LEU A 31 -17.00 -16.22 7.72
N SER A 32 -15.71 -16.33 8.01
CA SER A 32 -14.72 -16.96 7.11
C SER A 32 -14.98 -18.46 6.93
N ALA A 33 -15.33 -19.17 8.02
CA ALA A 33 -15.71 -20.58 7.95
C ALA A 33 -17.03 -20.79 7.18
N GLU A 34 -18.03 -19.94 7.40
CA GLU A 34 -19.30 -19.94 6.66
C GLU A 34 -19.08 -19.66 5.17
N ALA A 35 -18.25 -18.67 4.82
CA ALA A 35 -17.91 -18.36 3.44
C ALA A 35 -17.21 -19.53 2.74
N LYS A 36 -16.28 -20.20 3.44
CA LYS A 36 -15.61 -21.40 2.92
C LYS A 36 -16.61 -22.54 2.69
N GLN A 37 -17.48 -22.82 3.66
CA GLN A 37 -18.49 -23.87 3.55
C GLN A 37 -19.47 -23.60 2.39
N ALA A 38 -19.89 -22.35 2.20
CA ALA A 38 -20.76 -21.95 1.10
C ALA A 38 -20.06 -22.05 -0.26
N ALA A 39 -18.77 -21.73 -0.35
CA ALA A 39 -17.97 -21.90 -1.57
C ALA A 39 -17.76 -23.39 -1.93
N ASP A 40 -17.49 -24.23 -0.94
CA ASP A 40 -17.37 -25.68 -1.13
C ASP A 40 -18.71 -26.28 -1.61
N ALA A 41 -19.83 -25.83 -1.05
CA ALA A 41 -21.18 -26.23 -1.47
C ALA A 41 -21.51 -25.77 -2.90
N ALA A 42 -21.13 -24.55 -3.29
CA ALA A 42 -21.29 -24.05 -4.66
C ALA A 42 -20.51 -24.91 -5.66
N THR A 43 -19.24 -25.20 -5.35
CA THR A 43 -18.37 -26.06 -6.17
C THR A 43 -18.94 -27.48 -6.31
N ALA A 44 -19.48 -28.04 -5.23
CA ALA A 44 -20.12 -29.35 -5.25
C ALA A 44 -21.38 -29.38 -6.14
N CYS A 45 -22.23 -28.34 -6.06
CA CYS A 45 -23.44 -28.25 -6.87
C CYS A 45 -23.11 -28.05 -8.37
N GLU A 46 -22.10 -27.26 -8.70
CA GLU A 46 -21.62 -27.10 -10.09
C GLU A 46 -21.10 -28.42 -10.67
N ARG A 47 -20.34 -29.19 -9.87
CA ARG A 47 -19.85 -30.51 -10.28
C ARG A 47 -21.01 -31.48 -10.56
N LEU A 48 -22.04 -31.48 -9.71
CA LEU A 48 -23.23 -32.30 -9.91
C LEU A 48 -24.02 -31.88 -11.15
N LEU A 49 -24.10 -30.58 -11.45
CA LEU A 49 -24.72 -30.08 -12.67
C LEU A 49 -23.98 -30.55 -13.91
N GLU A 50 -22.65 -30.48 -13.92
CA GLU A 50 -21.84 -30.91 -15.06
C GLU A 50 -21.95 -32.41 -15.32
N GLN A 51 -21.89 -33.22 -14.25
CA GLN A 51 -22.16 -34.67 -14.34
C GLN A 51 -23.59 -34.96 -14.82
N GLY A 52 -24.56 -34.14 -14.41
CA GLY A 52 -25.94 -34.21 -14.89
C GLY A 52 -26.07 -33.93 -16.39
N LYS A 53 -25.38 -32.91 -16.92
CA LYS A 53 -25.38 -32.57 -18.35
C LYS A 53 -24.80 -33.69 -19.21
N GLN A 54 -23.65 -34.23 -18.79
CA GLN A 54 -23.00 -35.35 -19.49
C GLN A 54 -23.89 -36.59 -19.55
N ARG A 55 -24.54 -36.93 -18.42
CA ARG A 55 -25.49 -38.05 -18.36
C ARG A 55 -26.75 -37.79 -19.21
N HIS A 56 -27.29 -36.57 -19.20
CA HIS A 56 -28.45 -36.20 -20.04
C HIS A 56 -28.15 -36.39 -21.54
N ALA A 57 -26.96 -35.99 -22.00
CA ALA A 57 -26.54 -36.17 -23.39
C ALA A 57 -26.45 -37.65 -23.80
N ARG A 58 -26.01 -38.54 -22.90
CA ARG A 58 -25.98 -39.99 -23.15
C ARG A 58 -27.39 -40.57 -23.29
N PHE A 59 -28.36 -40.10 -22.50
CA PHE A 59 -29.77 -40.47 -22.67
C PHE A 59 -30.34 -40.02 -24.02
N GLN A 60 -29.97 -38.82 -24.50
CA GLN A 60 -30.41 -38.35 -25.83
C GLN A 60 -29.85 -39.23 -26.97
N GLN A 61 -28.57 -39.62 -26.90
CA GLN A 61 -27.97 -40.52 -27.90
C GLN A 61 -28.62 -41.92 -27.93
N ARG A 62 -29.13 -42.38 -26.79
CA ARG A 62 -29.90 -43.62 -26.70
C ARG A 62 -31.27 -43.47 -27.36
N ASP A 63 -31.98 -42.38 -27.08
CA ASP A 63 -33.29 -42.06 -27.69
C ASP A 63 -33.16 -42.05 -29.23
N ASP A 64 -32.12 -41.39 -29.77
CA ASP A 64 -31.83 -41.35 -31.22
C ASP A 64 -31.54 -42.74 -31.84
N ALA A 65 -30.81 -43.59 -31.11
CA ALA A 65 -30.49 -44.94 -31.57
C ALA A 65 -31.72 -45.87 -31.55
N GLU A 66 -32.67 -45.63 -30.63
CA GLU A 66 -33.93 -46.36 -30.55
C GLU A 66 -34.86 -46.01 -31.72
N ASP A 67 -34.90 -44.72 -32.10
CA ASP A 67 -35.59 -44.26 -33.30
C ASP A 67 -35.01 -44.88 -34.59
N ALA A 68 -33.68 -45.02 -34.68
CA ALA A 68 -33.03 -45.68 -35.81
C ALA A 68 -33.40 -47.17 -35.92
N ARG A 69 -33.48 -47.88 -34.77
CA ARG A 69 -33.93 -49.28 -34.71
C ARG A 69 -35.37 -49.42 -35.19
N ALA A 70 -36.25 -48.50 -34.81
CA ALA A 70 -37.66 -48.51 -35.21
C ALA A 70 -37.83 -48.34 -36.72
N ARG A 71 -37.01 -47.51 -37.37
CA ARG A 71 -37.02 -47.36 -38.84
C ARG A 71 -36.61 -48.63 -39.57
N LEU A 72 -35.52 -49.27 -39.13
CA LEU A 72 -35.06 -50.54 -39.71
C LEU A 72 -36.10 -51.66 -39.51
N ALA A 73 -36.79 -51.70 -38.36
CA ALA A 73 -37.85 -52.67 -38.13
C ALA A 73 -39.03 -52.53 -39.12
N ALA A 74 -39.31 -51.32 -39.62
CA ALA A 74 -40.37 -51.08 -40.60
C ALA A 74 -40.06 -51.66 -42.00
N GLU A 75 -38.79 -51.93 -42.32
CA GLU A 75 -38.38 -52.51 -43.61
C GLU A 75 -38.32 -54.05 -43.60
N ALA A 76 -38.49 -54.69 -42.42
CA ALA A 76 -38.28 -56.12 -42.23
C ALA A 76 -39.21 -57.01 -43.08
N GLU A 77 -40.46 -56.61 -43.25
CA GLU A 77 -41.45 -57.38 -44.04
C GLU A 77 -41.10 -57.40 -45.53
N SER A 78 -40.59 -56.29 -46.07
CA SER A 78 -40.10 -56.19 -47.46
C SER A 78 -38.87 -57.08 -47.70
N VAL A 79 -38.00 -57.25 -46.71
CA VAL A 79 -36.76 -58.03 -46.83
C VAL A 79 -37.05 -59.54 -46.72
N GLU A 80 -38.07 -59.93 -45.94
CA GLU A 80 -38.48 -61.34 -45.83
C GLU A 80 -39.13 -61.88 -47.11
N VAL A 81 -39.88 -61.06 -47.85
CA VAL A 81 -40.40 -61.43 -49.18
C VAL A 81 -39.28 -61.77 -50.16
N GLU A 82 -38.17 -61.03 -50.12
CA GLU A 82 -36.99 -61.30 -50.95
C GLU A 82 -36.22 -62.56 -50.47
N ARG A 83 -36.27 -62.90 -49.17
CA ARG A 83 -35.69 -64.16 -48.63
C ARG A 83 -36.45 -65.39 -49.17
N GLN A 84 -37.78 -65.36 -49.18
CA GLN A 84 -38.60 -66.48 -49.68
C GLN A 84 -38.42 -66.70 -51.19
N ARG A 85 -38.24 -65.62 -51.95
CA ARG A 85 -37.94 -65.67 -53.38
C ARG A 85 -36.58 -66.34 -53.67
N HIS A 86 -35.57 -66.06 -52.84
CA HIS A 86 -34.27 -66.72 -52.91
C HIS A 86 -34.35 -68.23 -52.59
N LEU A 87 -35.18 -68.65 -51.64
CA LEU A 87 -35.36 -70.06 -51.26
C LEU A 87 -35.96 -70.90 -52.40
N HIS A 88 -37.08 -70.47 -52.99
CA HIS A 88 -37.71 -71.17 -54.11
C HIS A 88 -36.82 -71.22 -55.36
N GLY A 89 -36.03 -70.18 -55.62
CA GLY A 89 -35.03 -70.19 -56.70
C GLY A 89 -33.88 -71.18 -56.47
N THR A 90 -33.59 -71.52 -55.21
CA THR A 90 -32.54 -72.49 -54.83
C THR A 90 -33.04 -73.94 -54.97
N GLU A 91 -34.30 -74.20 -54.63
CA GLU A 91 -34.93 -75.53 -54.80
C GLU A 91 -35.13 -75.88 -56.28
N ALA A 92 -35.50 -74.90 -57.11
CA ALA A 92 -35.53 -75.07 -58.57
C ALA A 92 -34.15 -75.45 -59.13
N LEU A 93 -33.07 -74.88 -58.58
CA LEU A 93 -31.68 -75.18 -58.99
C LEU A 93 -31.30 -76.67 -58.82
N GLY A 94 -31.94 -77.38 -57.89
CA GLY A 94 -31.68 -78.80 -57.60
C GLY A 94 -32.22 -79.78 -58.65
N LEU A 95 -33.21 -79.37 -59.45
CA LEU A 95 -33.83 -80.18 -60.51
C LEU A 95 -33.30 -79.87 -61.90
N VAL A 96 -32.63 -78.73 -62.04
CA VAL A 96 -31.90 -78.31 -63.25
C VAL A 96 -31.01 -79.44 -63.80
N PRO A 97 -30.24 -80.22 -63.01
CA PRO A 97 -29.38 -81.27 -63.56
C PRO A 97 -30.14 -82.41 -64.28
N ALA A 98 -31.31 -82.82 -63.78
CA ALA A 98 -32.10 -83.88 -64.39
C ALA A 98 -32.89 -83.38 -65.61
N TYR A 99 -33.38 -82.13 -65.56
CA TYR A 99 -34.06 -81.47 -66.68
C TYR A 99 -33.09 -81.18 -67.83
N ASP A 100 -31.93 -80.62 -67.50
CA ASP A 100 -30.86 -80.32 -68.44
C ASP A 100 -30.22 -81.61 -68.96
N ALA A 101 -30.25 -82.73 -68.23
CA ALA A 101 -29.81 -84.03 -68.75
C ALA A 101 -30.76 -84.59 -69.82
N LEU A 102 -32.08 -84.41 -69.67
CA LEU A 102 -33.06 -84.81 -70.70
C LEU A 102 -33.01 -83.90 -71.92
N GLN A 103 -33.13 -82.58 -71.71
CA GLN A 103 -33.01 -81.61 -72.80
C GLN A 103 -31.63 -81.71 -73.44
N GLY A 104 -30.60 -81.91 -72.60
CA GLY A 104 -29.23 -82.17 -73.01
C GLY A 104 -29.09 -83.44 -73.82
N ALA A 105 -29.72 -84.57 -73.48
CA ALA A 105 -29.62 -85.79 -74.28
C ALA A 105 -30.33 -85.65 -75.64
N LYS A 106 -31.55 -85.07 -75.66
CA LYS A 106 -32.31 -84.81 -76.90
C LYS A 106 -31.58 -83.86 -77.83
N LYS A 107 -31.07 -82.77 -77.26
CA LYS A 107 -30.19 -81.82 -77.94
C LYS A 107 -28.88 -82.49 -78.33
N LYS A 108 -28.27 -83.37 -77.51
CA LYS A 108 -27.01 -84.07 -77.80
C LYS A 108 -27.15 -85.03 -78.97
N ARG A 109 -28.30 -85.67 -79.20
CA ARG A 109 -28.58 -86.45 -80.42
C ARG A 109 -28.67 -85.55 -81.66
N GLU A 110 -29.41 -84.46 -81.56
CA GLU A 110 -29.56 -83.50 -82.65
C GLU A 110 -28.23 -82.78 -82.96
N GLU A 111 -27.51 -82.39 -81.92
CA GLU A 111 -26.13 -81.90 -81.93
C GLU A 111 -25.15 -82.96 -82.40
N ARG A 112 -25.32 -84.26 -82.17
CA ARG A 112 -24.40 -85.29 -82.71
C ARG A 112 -24.65 -85.51 -84.19
N THR A 113 -25.89 -85.32 -84.64
CA THR A 113 -26.26 -85.35 -86.05
C THR A 113 -25.63 -84.17 -86.76
N ASP A 114 -25.83 -82.97 -86.20
CA ASP A 114 -25.16 -81.74 -86.62
C ASP A 114 -23.64 -81.79 -86.43
N LYS A 115 -23.10 -82.43 -85.39
CA LYS A 115 -21.66 -82.52 -85.11
C LYS A 115 -21.00 -83.43 -86.11
N ARG A 116 -21.65 -84.49 -86.59
CA ARG A 116 -21.12 -85.32 -87.67
C ARG A 116 -21.06 -84.53 -88.98
N ASP A 117 -22.11 -83.77 -89.29
CA ASP A 117 -22.14 -82.92 -90.50
C ASP A 117 -21.21 -81.69 -90.39
N ARG A 118 -21.07 -81.11 -89.19
CA ARG A 118 -20.14 -80.02 -88.87
C ARG A 118 -18.71 -80.51 -88.77
N ALA A 119 -18.41 -81.67 -88.20
CA ALA A 119 -17.05 -82.21 -88.12
C ALA A 119 -16.49 -82.49 -89.53
N ALA A 120 -17.33 -82.96 -90.46
CA ALA A 120 -16.96 -83.08 -91.87
C ALA A 120 -16.70 -81.72 -92.55
N ALA A 121 -17.50 -80.69 -92.26
CA ALA A 121 -17.27 -79.34 -92.74
C ALA A 121 -16.07 -78.64 -92.05
N GLU A 122 -15.85 -78.93 -90.77
CA GLU A 122 -14.84 -78.32 -89.91
C GLU A 122 -13.47 -78.92 -90.20
N ALA A 123 -13.33 -80.22 -90.45
CA ALA A 123 -12.09 -80.80 -90.95
C ALA A 123 -11.62 -80.09 -92.25
N LYS A 124 -12.56 -79.75 -93.13
CA LYS A 124 -12.28 -79.00 -94.37
C LYS A 124 -11.90 -77.53 -94.11
N THR A 125 -12.54 -76.86 -93.14
CA THR A 125 -12.21 -75.47 -92.77
C THR A 125 -10.89 -75.37 -91.98
N ARG A 126 -10.61 -76.31 -91.07
CA ARG A 126 -9.38 -76.36 -90.27
C ARG A 126 -8.14 -76.51 -91.15
N LEU A 127 -8.25 -77.21 -92.28
CA LEU A 127 -7.19 -77.27 -93.28
C LEU A 127 -6.83 -75.88 -93.85
N ALA A 128 -7.83 -75.04 -94.15
CA ALA A 128 -7.63 -73.67 -94.61
C ALA A 128 -7.19 -72.69 -93.51
N GLU A 129 -7.36 -73.05 -92.23
CA GLU A 129 -6.86 -72.28 -91.08
C GLU A 129 -5.39 -72.57 -90.80
N VAL A 130 -4.93 -73.82 -91.00
CA VAL A 130 -3.50 -74.18 -90.93
C VAL A 130 -2.69 -73.33 -91.90
N GLU A 131 -3.18 -73.14 -93.13
CA GLU A 131 -2.49 -72.34 -94.16
C GLU A 131 -2.38 -70.85 -93.77
N ARG A 132 -3.45 -70.26 -93.21
CA ARG A 132 -3.44 -68.87 -92.73
C ARG A 132 -2.59 -68.68 -91.46
N ALA A 133 -2.63 -69.63 -90.53
CA ALA A 133 -1.81 -69.60 -89.32
C ALA A 133 -0.31 -69.66 -89.66
N ARG A 134 0.05 -70.32 -90.76
CA ARG A 134 1.44 -70.41 -91.24
C ARG A 134 1.97 -69.07 -91.74
N GLU A 135 1.15 -68.31 -92.46
CA GLU A 135 1.49 -66.94 -92.89
C GLU A 135 1.63 -65.98 -91.71
N ALA A 136 0.73 -66.05 -90.73
CA ALA A 136 0.77 -65.21 -89.53
C ALA A 136 2.00 -65.51 -88.64
N ALA A 137 2.40 -66.78 -88.50
CA ALA A 137 3.62 -67.16 -87.79
C ALA A 137 4.89 -66.62 -88.47
N GLY A 138 4.89 -66.52 -89.81
CA GLY A 138 5.96 -65.87 -90.57
C GLY A 138 6.08 -64.38 -90.29
N ALA A 139 4.97 -63.65 -90.30
CA ALA A 139 4.96 -62.20 -90.02
C ALA A 139 5.38 -61.86 -88.57
N ALA A 140 4.98 -62.67 -87.58
CA ALA A 140 5.36 -62.46 -86.18
C ALA A 140 6.86 -62.73 -85.91
N ALA A 141 7.50 -63.59 -86.71
CA ALA A 141 8.94 -63.83 -86.63
C ALA A 141 9.78 -62.63 -87.11
N GLU A 142 9.27 -61.87 -88.09
CA GLU A 142 9.93 -60.68 -88.64
C GLU A 142 9.97 -59.52 -87.62
N GLU A 143 8.88 -59.30 -86.87
CA GLU A 143 8.85 -58.27 -85.81
C GLU A 143 9.72 -58.62 -84.59
N ARG A 144 9.91 -59.92 -84.28
CA ARG A 144 10.86 -60.35 -83.24
C ARG A 144 12.31 -60.02 -83.60
N GLY A 145 12.63 -59.94 -84.90
CA GLY A 145 13.97 -59.57 -85.39
C GLY A 145 14.44 -58.17 -84.97
N LYS A 146 13.53 -57.28 -84.53
CA LYS A 146 13.84 -55.90 -84.09
C LYS A 146 14.09 -55.77 -82.57
N ARG A 147 14.20 -56.89 -81.85
CA ARG A 147 14.29 -56.96 -80.38
C ARG A 147 15.56 -56.30 -79.81
N ASP A 148 16.72 -56.62 -80.37
CA ASP A 148 18.00 -56.22 -79.79
C ASP A 148 18.23 -54.70 -79.86
N GLU A 149 17.72 -54.05 -80.91
CA GLU A 149 17.73 -52.57 -81.04
C GLU A 149 16.83 -51.89 -79.99
N ARG A 150 15.58 -52.39 -79.84
CA ARG A 150 14.61 -51.85 -78.86
C ARG A 150 15.06 -52.07 -77.41
N GLN A 151 15.77 -53.17 -77.13
CA GLN A 151 16.32 -53.46 -75.80
C GLN A 151 17.44 -52.48 -75.42
N GLY A 152 18.35 -52.16 -76.35
CA GLY A 152 19.40 -51.18 -76.11
C GLY A 152 18.86 -49.76 -75.86
N GLU A 153 17.79 -49.38 -76.56
CA GLU A 153 17.13 -48.07 -76.35
C GLU A 153 16.41 -47.98 -74.99
N TYR A 154 15.76 -49.07 -74.55
CA TYR A 154 15.15 -49.15 -73.22
C TYR A 154 16.17 -48.94 -72.09
N GLU A 155 17.31 -49.64 -72.13
CA GLU A 155 18.34 -49.55 -71.09
C GLU A 155 18.91 -48.13 -70.99
N ARG A 156 19.12 -47.46 -72.13
CA ARG A 156 19.56 -46.07 -72.20
C ARG A 156 18.52 -45.11 -71.58
N LEU A 157 17.25 -45.23 -71.95
CA LEU A 157 16.18 -44.35 -71.43
C LEU A 157 15.94 -44.57 -69.93
N ASN A 158 16.04 -45.81 -69.45
CA ASN A 158 15.87 -46.12 -68.03
C ASN A 158 17.02 -45.57 -67.16
N ALA A 159 18.26 -45.61 -67.67
CA ALA A 159 19.40 -44.99 -67.00
C ALA A 159 19.27 -43.46 -66.92
N LEU A 160 18.84 -42.80 -68.01
CA LEU A 160 18.57 -41.36 -68.03
C LEU A 160 17.43 -40.96 -67.09
N ALA A 161 16.35 -41.76 -67.04
CA ALA A 161 15.24 -41.53 -66.10
C ALA A 161 15.70 -41.57 -64.63
N GLY A 162 16.65 -42.45 -64.29
CA GLY A 162 17.25 -42.52 -62.94
C GLY A 162 18.04 -41.25 -62.58
N LEU A 163 18.87 -40.75 -63.50
CA LEU A 163 19.63 -39.51 -63.32
C LEU A 163 18.71 -38.27 -63.24
N ALA A 164 17.65 -38.23 -64.07
CA ALA A 164 16.66 -37.16 -64.06
C ALA A 164 15.90 -37.07 -62.72
N LYS A 165 15.54 -38.22 -62.12
CA LYS A 165 14.92 -38.27 -60.79
C LYS A 165 15.83 -37.72 -59.70
N GLU A 166 17.11 -38.07 -59.71
CA GLU A 166 18.07 -37.56 -58.71
C GLU A 166 18.30 -36.05 -58.90
N TRP A 167 18.39 -35.54 -60.12
CA TRP A 167 18.46 -34.09 -60.37
C TRP A 167 17.21 -33.35 -59.85
N ALA A 168 16.00 -33.83 -60.16
CA ALA A 168 14.75 -33.24 -59.66
C ALA A 168 14.68 -33.22 -58.12
N ARG A 169 15.24 -34.24 -57.46
CA ARG A 169 15.41 -34.28 -56.00
C ARG A 169 16.37 -33.20 -55.51
N ARG A 170 17.52 -32.99 -56.17
CA ARG A 170 18.49 -31.94 -55.80
C ARG A 170 17.93 -30.53 -55.99
N VAL A 171 17.16 -30.28 -57.05
CA VAL A 171 16.41 -29.03 -57.25
C VAL A 171 15.48 -28.75 -56.07
N THR A 172 14.78 -29.77 -55.58
CA THR A 172 13.91 -29.64 -54.41
C THR A 172 14.69 -29.33 -53.13
N VAL A 173 15.88 -29.93 -52.94
CA VAL A 173 16.78 -29.67 -51.80
C VAL A 173 17.33 -28.24 -51.85
N ARG A 174 17.81 -27.77 -53.00
CA ARG A 174 18.22 -26.37 -53.20
C ARG A 174 17.08 -25.41 -52.86
N GLY A 175 15.88 -25.65 -53.40
CA GLY A 175 14.73 -24.79 -53.12
C GLY A 175 14.35 -24.75 -51.63
N LYS A 176 14.59 -25.83 -50.86
CA LYS A 176 14.43 -25.81 -49.39
C LYS A 176 15.54 -25.01 -48.70
N ALA A 177 16.79 -25.15 -49.14
CA ALA A 177 17.93 -24.41 -48.58
C ALA A 177 17.83 -22.90 -48.85
N GLU A 178 17.37 -22.50 -50.04
CA GLU A 178 17.12 -21.10 -50.42
C GLU A 178 16.05 -20.46 -49.53
N ARG A 179 14.90 -21.11 -49.32
CA ARG A 179 13.89 -20.64 -48.37
C ARG A 179 14.40 -20.58 -46.92
N GLY A 180 15.28 -21.51 -46.54
CA GLY A 180 15.94 -21.51 -45.24
C GLY A 180 16.85 -20.29 -45.06
N LEU A 181 17.61 -19.93 -46.10
CA LEU A 181 18.45 -18.73 -46.13
C LEU A 181 17.60 -17.45 -46.06
N ASP A 182 16.53 -17.34 -46.86
CA ASP A 182 15.63 -16.18 -46.83
C ASP A 182 15.03 -15.97 -45.44
N THR A 183 14.62 -17.06 -44.79
CA THR A 183 14.09 -17.02 -43.42
C THR A 183 15.14 -16.55 -42.41
N ALA A 184 16.37 -17.05 -42.51
CA ALA A 184 17.46 -16.66 -41.62
C ALA A 184 17.88 -15.19 -41.82
N VAL A 185 17.92 -14.71 -43.06
CA VAL A 185 18.19 -13.30 -43.41
C VAL A 185 17.10 -12.39 -42.83
N ALA A 186 15.83 -12.75 -43.01
CA ALA A 186 14.71 -11.99 -42.45
C ALA A 186 14.75 -11.96 -40.90
N SER A 187 15.04 -13.10 -40.27
CA SER A 187 15.18 -13.21 -38.81
C SER A 187 16.29 -12.31 -38.27
N LYS A 188 17.46 -12.28 -38.94
CA LYS A 188 18.57 -11.41 -38.55
C LYS A 188 18.21 -9.93 -38.70
N ALA A 189 17.61 -9.53 -39.82
CA ALA A 189 17.21 -8.13 -40.04
C ALA A 189 16.20 -7.64 -38.98
N SER A 190 15.26 -8.51 -38.59
CA SER A 190 14.33 -8.24 -37.49
C SER A 190 15.04 -8.10 -36.14
N ALA A 191 15.98 -8.99 -35.82
CA ALA A 191 16.75 -8.95 -34.58
C ALA A 191 17.69 -7.73 -34.51
N GLU A 192 18.28 -7.35 -35.64
CA GLU A 192 19.12 -6.14 -35.76
C GLU A 192 18.32 -4.87 -35.49
N THR A 193 17.15 -4.74 -36.10
CA THR A 193 16.24 -3.61 -35.85
C THR A 193 15.84 -3.52 -34.38
N ALA A 194 15.51 -4.66 -33.75
CA ALA A 194 15.17 -4.73 -32.33
C ALA A 194 16.35 -4.27 -31.44
N ARG A 195 17.56 -4.78 -31.70
CA ARG A 195 18.79 -4.39 -30.99
C ARG A 195 19.05 -2.89 -31.11
N ASP A 196 19.02 -2.35 -32.32
CA ASP A 196 19.36 -0.94 -32.58
C ASP A 196 18.32 0.01 -31.96
N SER A 197 17.04 -0.38 -32.00
CA SER A 197 15.97 0.38 -31.33
C SER A 197 16.16 0.40 -29.80
N ALA A 198 16.51 -0.74 -29.19
CA ALA A 198 16.76 -0.85 -27.76
C ALA A 198 18.01 -0.05 -27.33
N GLN A 199 19.09 -0.10 -28.13
CA GLN A 199 20.29 0.71 -27.90
C GLN A 199 20.02 2.21 -27.98
N THR A 200 19.22 2.63 -28.97
CA THR A 200 18.84 4.04 -29.11
C THR A 200 17.98 4.51 -27.92
N ALA A 201 17.02 3.70 -27.49
CA ALA A 201 16.18 4.00 -26.32
C ALA A 201 17.00 4.08 -25.02
N LEU A 202 17.98 3.18 -24.85
CA LEU A 202 18.92 3.23 -23.73
C LEU A 202 19.74 4.52 -23.73
N ALA A 203 20.27 4.94 -24.87
CA ALA A 203 21.03 6.17 -24.98
C ALA A 203 20.22 7.42 -24.57
N VAL A 204 18.92 7.46 -24.92
CA VAL A 204 18.01 8.54 -24.49
C VAL A 204 17.81 8.53 -22.96
N LEU A 205 17.57 7.37 -22.36
CA LEU A 205 17.42 7.24 -20.92
C LEU A 205 18.72 7.54 -20.15
N ASP A 206 19.86 7.14 -20.70
CA ASP A 206 21.17 7.46 -20.13
C ASP A 206 21.40 8.98 -20.11
N ALA A 207 21.04 9.68 -21.18
CA ALA A 207 21.09 11.14 -21.23
C ALA A 207 20.12 11.80 -20.23
N GLU A 208 18.89 11.28 -20.08
CA GLU A 208 17.92 11.76 -19.09
C GLU A 208 18.42 11.55 -17.66
N LEU A 209 19.00 10.39 -17.36
CA LEU A 209 19.56 10.09 -16.04
C LEU A 209 20.78 10.96 -15.71
N LEU A 210 21.59 11.29 -16.71
CA LEU A 210 22.70 12.24 -16.55
C LEU A 210 22.16 13.64 -16.20
N ALA A 211 21.12 14.11 -16.88
CA ALA A 211 20.47 15.39 -16.61
C ALA A 211 19.75 15.45 -15.25
N LEU A 212 19.41 14.30 -14.67
CA LEU A 212 18.78 14.18 -13.35
C LEU A 212 19.76 13.79 -12.24
N ALA A 213 21.07 13.68 -12.52
CA ALA A 213 22.05 13.14 -11.59
C ALA A 213 22.14 13.93 -10.26
N ASP A 214 21.93 15.25 -10.33
CA ASP A 214 21.94 16.22 -9.23
C ASP A 214 20.62 16.26 -8.43
N SER A 215 19.54 15.66 -8.93
CA SER A 215 18.21 15.74 -8.29
C SER A 215 18.16 15.29 -6.82
N PRO A 216 18.89 14.25 -6.35
CA PRO A 216 18.87 13.89 -4.93
C PRO A 216 19.55 14.94 -4.05
N ALA A 217 20.61 15.60 -4.55
CA ALA A 217 21.30 16.66 -3.82
C ALA A 217 20.42 17.91 -3.71
N GLN A 218 19.75 18.28 -4.80
CA GLN A 218 18.78 19.39 -4.81
C GLN A 218 17.57 19.15 -3.91
N LEU A 219 17.10 17.90 -3.81
CA LEU A 219 16.03 17.56 -2.87
C LEU A 219 16.49 17.74 -1.42
N ALA A 220 17.69 17.25 -1.07
CA ALA A 220 18.24 17.42 0.26
C ALA A 220 18.45 18.91 0.62
N GLU A 221 18.92 19.72 -0.32
CA GLU A 221 19.08 21.16 -0.16
C GLU A 221 17.73 21.86 0.05
N ALA A 222 16.73 21.54 -0.77
CA ALA A 222 15.39 22.12 -0.65
C ALA A 222 14.68 21.67 0.65
N GLU A 223 14.86 20.43 1.11
CA GLU A 223 14.35 19.96 2.40
C GLU A 223 15.00 20.70 3.58
N ALA A 224 16.32 20.95 3.50
CA ALA A 224 17.02 21.76 4.48
C ALA A 224 16.51 23.22 4.49
N GLU A 225 16.24 23.79 3.32
CA GLU A 225 15.69 25.14 3.18
C GLU A 225 14.25 25.24 3.71
N VAL A 226 13.39 24.26 3.45
CA VAL A 226 12.05 24.16 4.05
C VAL A 226 12.14 24.11 5.58
N LYS A 227 13.06 23.31 6.13
CA LYS A 227 13.26 23.23 7.59
C LYS A 227 13.72 24.57 8.17
N ALA A 228 14.66 25.25 7.51
CA ALA A 228 15.18 26.54 7.95
C ALA A 228 14.10 27.64 7.89
N THR A 229 13.39 27.75 6.76
CA THR A 229 12.33 28.74 6.56
C THR A 229 11.11 28.50 7.45
N ALA A 230 10.75 27.24 7.72
CA ALA A 230 9.68 26.91 8.67
C ALA A 230 10.03 27.31 10.11
N ALA A 231 11.27 27.06 10.55
CA ALA A 231 11.74 27.48 11.87
C ALA A 231 11.71 29.02 12.01
N ARG A 232 12.15 29.73 10.96
CA ARG A 232 12.14 31.20 10.90
C ARG A 232 10.72 31.76 10.90
N LEU A 233 9.80 31.18 10.11
CA LEU A 233 8.38 31.55 10.12
C LEU A 233 7.76 31.38 11.51
N ALA A 234 8.07 30.29 12.21
CA ALA A 234 7.59 30.08 13.59
C ALA A 234 8.10 31.16 14.55
N GLN A 235 9.34 31.63 14.41
CA GLN A 235 9.88 32.74 15.20
C GLN A 235 9.13 34.06 14.91
N HIS A 236 8.85 34.36 13.63
CA HIS A 236 8.06 35.54 13.25
C HIS A 236 6.62 35.48 13.80
N GLN A 237 5.97 34.32 13.75
CA GLN A 237 4.62 34.13 14.32
C GLN A 237 4.61 34.31 15.84
N GLN A 238 5.62 33.81 16.55
CA GLN A 238 5.79 34.03 17.99
C GLN A 238 6.00 35.50 18.33
N ALA A 239 6.83 36.23 17.56
CA ALA A 239 7.06 37.66 17.76
C ALA A 239 5.79 38.49 17.50
N ALA A 240 5.01 38.14 16.48
CA ALA A 240 3.72 38.77 16.21
C ALA A 240 2.72 38.55 17.36
N ALA A 241 2.63 37.33 17.88
CA ALA A 241 1.79 37.01 19.03
C ALA A 241 2.23 37.75 20.32
N LEU A 242 3.55 37.86 20.55
CA LEU A 242 4.11 38.63 21.66
C LEU A 242 3.80 40.12 21.53
N THR A 243 3.89 40.67 20.33
CA THR A 243 3.56 42.08 20.06
C THR A 243 2.10 42.39 20.41
N GLU A 244 1.18 41.51 20.02
CA GLU A 244 -0.23 41.65 20.39
C GLU A 244 -0.47 41.46 21.90
N ALA A 245 0.28 40.56 22.56
CA ALA A 245 0.19 40.37 24.01
C ALA A 245 0.69 41.61 24.78
N VAL A 246 1.81 42.21 24.37
CA VAL A 246 2.35 43.44 24.96
C VAL A 246 1.36 44.59 24.80
N ARG A 247 0.72 44.72 23.64
CA ARG A 247 -0.33 45.71 23.41
C ARG A 247 -1.47 45.58 24.42
N LYS A 248 -2.01 44.37 24.60
CA LYS A 248 -3.09 44.10 25.57
C LYS A 248 -2.68 44.34 27.02
N LEU A 249 -1.44 44.00 27.39
CA LEU A 249 -0.91 44.21 28.74
C LEU A 249 -0.66 45.69 29.03
N SER A 250 -0.26 46.48 28.02
CA SER A 250 -0.16 47.93 28.15
C SER A 250 -1.52 48.54 28.49
N GLU A 251 -2.57 48.15 27.76
CA GLU A 251 -3.95 48.59 28.06
C GLU A 251 -4.43 48.16 29.45
N ALA A 252 -3.98 47.01 29.96
CA ALA A 252 -4.32 46.53 31.31
C ALA A 252 -3.59 47.35 32.38
N ARG A 253 -2.31 47.68 32.17
CA ARG A 253 -1.52 48.54 33.04
C ARG A 253 -2.12 49.95 33.12
N ASP A 254 -2.52 50.53 31.99
CA ASP A 254 -3.14 51.86 31.96
C ASP A 254 -4.50 51.88 32.70
N ARG A 255 -5.28 50.78 32.59
CA ARG A 255 -6.50 50.59 33.39
C ARG A 255 -6.22 50.50 34.89
N ALA A 256 -5.19 49.77 35.30
CA ALA A 256 -4.80 49.65 36.70
C ALA A 256 -4.27 50.97 37.27
N GLU A 257 -3.53 51.76 36.47
CA GLU A 257 -3.06 53.08 36.86
C GLU A 257 -4.23 54.05 37.09
N ALA A 258 -5.22 54.06 36.19
CA ALA A 258 -6.43 54.84 36.37
C ALA A 258 -7.23 54.43 37.63
N GLN A 259 -7.29 53.14 37.96
CA GLN A 259 -7.92 52.66 39.20
C GLN A 259 -7.16 53.13 40.45
N CYS A 260 -5.83 53.10 40.41
CA CYS A 260 -4.97 53.58 41.49
C CYS A 260 -5.19 55.09 41.75
N ALA A 261 -5.23 55.90 40.68
CA ALA A 261 -5.50 57.33 40.79
C ALA A 261 -6.89 57.63 41.38
N ARG A 262 -7.92 56.86 40.99
CA ARG A 262 -9.27 56.97 41.56
C ARG A 262 -9.30 56.60 43.05
N ALA A 263 -8.63 55.52 43.43
CA ALA A 263 -8.56 55.07 44.81
C ALA A 263 -7.78 56.05 45.70
N GLN A 264 -6.72 56.68 45.16
CA GLN A 264 -5.97 57.73 45.87
C GLN A 264 -6.85 58.96 46.14
N ALA A 265 -7.57 59.45 45.11
CA ALA A 265 -8.49 60.57 45.27
C ALA A 265 -9.61 60.28 46.29
N ALA A 266 -10.11 59.04 46.33
CA ALA A 266 -11.07 58.60 47.33
C ALA A 266 -10.48 58.61 48.75
N LEU A 267 -9.23 58.15 48.93
CA LEU A 267 -8.54 58.18 50.22
C LEU A 267 -8.26 59.62 50.69
N ASP A 268 -7.85 60.51 49.78
CA ASP A 268 -7.61 61.92 50.10
C ASP A 268 -8.91 62.59 50.57
N THR A 269 -10.02 62.35 49.86
CA THR A 269 -11.36 62.85 50.23
C THR A 269 -11.79 62.32 51.59
N ALA A 270 -11.65 61.01 51.84
CA ALA A 270 -11.99 60.40 53.12
C ALA A 270 -11.12 60.94 54.26
N THR A 271 -9.83 61.18 54.00
CA THR A 271 -8.89 61.75 54.99
C THR A 271 -9.23 63.19 55.35
N VAL A 272 -9.58 64.02 54.36
CA VAL A 272 -10.08 65.38 54.61
C VAL A 272 -11.36 65.35 55.43
N THR A 273 -12.27 64.43 55.12
CA THR A 273 -13.54 64.25 55.86
C THR A 273 -13.30 63.88 57.33
N VAL A 274 -12.44 62.89 57.60
CA VAL A 274 -12.07 62.50 58.98
C VAL A 274 -11.44 63.68 59.73
N ARG A 275 -10.51 64.44 59.11
CA ARG A 275 -9.89 65.62 59.74
C ARG A 275 -10.88 66.74 60.02
N ALA A 276 -11.81 66.98 59.10
CA ALA A 276 -12.87 67.96 59.29
C ALA A 276 -13.76 67.59 60.49
N LEU A 277 -14.19 66.32 60.57
CA LEU A 277 -14.99 65.81 61.69
C LEU A 277 -14.22 65.87 63.02
N GLN A 278 -12.96 65.44 63.06
CA GLN A 278 -12.12 65.53 64.26
C GLN A 278 -11.90 66.99 64.72
N THR A 279 -11.74 67.92 63.77
CA THR A 279 -11.60 69.35 64.08
C THR A 279 -12.90 69.92 64.62
N ALA A 280 -14.04 69.60 63.98
CA ALA A 280 -15.37 69.99 64.43
C ALA A 280 -15.67 69.45 65.85
N MET A 281 -15.29 68.20 66.15
CA MET A 281 -15.42 67.63 67.50
C MET A 281 -14.54 68.32 68.54
N ARG A 282 -13.28 68.66 68.20
CA ARG A 282 -12.38 69.39 69.13
C ARG A 282 -12.88 70.80 69.44
N VAL A 283 -13.28 71.54 68.40
CA VAL A 283 -13.81 72.90 68.53
C VAL A 283 -15.15 72.87 69.26
N GLY A 284 -16.03 71.93 68.90
CA GLY A 284 -17.33 71.77 69.54
C GLY A 284 -17.24 71.37 71.02
N ARG A 285 -16.23 70.59 71.44
CA ARG A 285 -16.01 70.26 72.87
C ARG A 285 -15.71 71.51 73.71
N ALA A 286 -15.01 72.48 73.15
CA ALA A 286 -14.78 73.76 73.82
C ALA A 286 -16.09 74.57 73.96
N ALA A 287 -17.01 74.47 72.99
CA ALA A 287 -18.34 75.08 73.07
C ALA A 287 -19.27 74.38 74.09
N ILE A 288 -19.21 73.04 74.22
CA ILE A 288 -19.95 72.31 75.26
C ILE A 288 -19.48 72.70 76.66
N LEU A 289 -18.16 72.69 76.91
CA LEU A 289 -17.59 73.08 78.21
C LEU A 289 -17.88 74.54 78.57
N ALA A 290 -17.98 75.42 77.56
CA ALA A 290 -18.36 76.82 77.78
C ALA A 290 -19.83 77.00 78.19
N GLN A 291 -20.73 76.06 77.84
CA GLN A 291 -22.13 76.07 78.29
C GLN A 291 -22.30 75.70 79.77
N GLU A 292 -21.32 75.00 80.36
CA GLU A 292 -21.31 74.60 81.77
C GLU A 292 -20.68 75.66 82.70
N LEU A 293 -20.26 76.81 82.16
CA LEU A 293 -19.68 77.90 82.94
C LEU A 293 -20.76 78.77 83.60
N GLU A 294 -20.77 78.79 84.93
CA GLU A 294 -21.63 79.68 85.72
C GLU A 294 -20.87 80.94 86.20
N PRO A 295 -21.48 82.14 86.17
CA PRO A 295 -20.83 83.36 86.63
C PRO A 295 -20.41 83.28 88.11
N GLY A 296 -19.11 83.49 88.39
CA GLY A 296 -18.55 83.52 89.74
C GLY A 296 -18.07 82.17 90.30
N GLN A 297 -18.28 81.05 89.58
CA GLN A 297 -17.73 79.73 89.94
C GLN A 297 -16.35 79.52 89.26
N PRO A 298 -15.38 78.88 89.93
CA PRO A 298 -14.09 78.57 89.32
C PRO A 298 -14.26 77.54 88.19
N CYS A 299 -13.78 77.87 87.00
CA CYS A 299 -13.81 76.94 85.86
C CYS A 299 -13.03 75.65 86.15
N PRO A 300 -13.58 74.46 85.85
CA PRO A 300 -12.93 73.18 86.16
C PRO A 300 -11.65 72.91 85.34
N VAL A 301 -11.38 73.68 84.28
CA VAL A 301 -10.19 73.51 83.43
C VAL A 301 -9.06 74.47 83.83
N CYS A 302 -9.37 75.75 84.10
CA CYS A 302 -8.35 76.78 84.34
C CYS A 302 -8.45 77.50 85.70
N GLY A 303 -9.52 77.27 86.47
CA GLY A 303 -9.75 77.87 87.80
C GLY A 303 -10.19 79.34 87.82
N SER A 304 -10.35 80.01 86.67
CA SER A 304 -10.83 81.40 86.58
C SER A 304 -12.32 81.52 86.87
N ALA A 305 -12.74 82.61 87.54
CA ALA A 305 -14.14 82.95 87.80
C ALA A 305 -14.76 83.88 86.72
N GLU A 306 -13.96 84.36 85.77
CA GLU A 306 -14.38 85.27 84.70
C GLU A 306 -13.92 84.80 83.31
N HIS A 307 -14.84 84.83 82.34
CA HIS A 307 -14.61 84.50 80.93
C HIS A 307 -15.34 85.52 80.03
N PRO A 308 -14.64 86.57 79.54
CA PRO A 308 -15.29 87.68 78.83
C PRO A 308 -15.73 87.36 77.39
N ALA A 309 -15.25 86.25 76.81
CA ALA A 309 -15.65 85.76 75.49
C ALA A 309 -15.71 84.22 75.50
N PRO A 310 -16.73 83.61 76.12
CA PRO A 310 -16.89 82.16 76.10
C PRO A 310 -17.07 81.66 74.66
N ALA A 311 -16.55 80.47 74.36
CA ALA A 311 -16.65 79.88 73.03
C ALA A 311 -18.12 79.67 72.65
N GLY A 312 -18.60 80.37 71.62
CA GLY A 312 -19.98 80.31 71.15
C GLY A 312 -20.15 79.29 70.02
N GLY A 313 -21.23 78.51 70.07
CA GLY A 313 -21.66 77.65 68.96
C GLY A 313 -22.89 76.81 69.28
N HIS A 314 -23.97 77.01 68.52
CA HIS A 314 -25.15 76.14 68.43
C HIS A 314 -25.18 75.39 67.09
N GLU A 315 -24.05 74.83 66.66
CA GLU A 315 -24.04 73.85 65.57
C GLU A 315 -24.13 72.44 66.15
N GLN A 316 -24.94 71.58 65.54
CA GLN A 316 -25.00 70.16 65.88
C GLN A 316 -23.60 69.56 65.79
N LEU A 317 -23.03 69.15 66.92
CA LEU A 317 -21.75 68.46 66.93
C LEU A 317 -21.87 67.11 66.20
N PRO A 318 -20.86 66.72 65.41
CA PRO A 318 -20.79 65.36 64.86
C PRO A 318 -20.82 64.31 65.98
N SER A 319 -21.52 63.20 65.75
CA SER A 319 -21.57 62.09 66.69
C SER A 319 -20.32 61.21 66.60
N ASP A 320 -20.06 60.42 67.65
CA ASP A 320 -19.01 59.40 67.61
C ASP A 320 -19.28 58.35 66.50
N GLU A 321 -20.56 58.13 66.13
CA GLU A 321 -20.95 57.26 65.01
C GLU A 321 -20.57 57.85 63.65
N ASP A 322 -20.70 59.16 63.45
CA ASP A 322 -20.30 59.85 62.22
C ASP A 322 -18.78 59.78 62.02
N LEU A 323 -18.01 59.96 63.10
CA LEU A 323 -16.55 59.81 63.06
C LEU A 323 -16.16 58.35 62.77
N ALA A 324 -16.77 57.38 63.45
CA ALA A 324 -16.50 55.97 63.22
C ALA A 324 -16.84 55.52 61.78
N ALA A 325 -17.94 56.03 61.21
CA ALA A 325 -18.31 55.77 59.82
C ALA A 325 -17.30 56.38 58.84
N ALA A 326 -16.82 57.61 59.09
CA ALA A 326 -15.79 58.25 58.27
C ALA A 326 -14.42 57.56 58.38
N GLU A 327 -14.02 57.12 59.58
CA GLU A 327 -12.79 56.34 59.79
C GLU A 327 -12.87 54.97 59.12
N LYS A 328 -14.04 54.32 59.14
CA LYS A 328 -14.29 53.09 58.38
C LYS A 328 -14.18 53.33 56.87
N ALA A 329 -14.81 54.37 56.34
CA ALA A 329 -14.72 54.73 54.92
C ALA A 329 -13.28 55.07 54.50
N GLN A 330 -12.50 55.72 55.37
CA GLN A 330 -11.08 55.95 55.18
C GLN A 330 -10.29 54.63 55.14
N GLY A 331 -10.60 53.69 56.03
CA GLY A 331 -10.02 52.34 56.04
C GLY A 331 -10.31 51.54 54.77
N GLU A 332 -11.56 51.57 54.29
CA GLU A 332 -11.99 50.93 53.04
C GLU A 332 -11.31 51.57 51.83
N ALA A 333 -11.24 52.91 51.76
CA ALA A 333 -10.52 53.62 50.70
C ALA A 333 -9.02 53.29 50.70
N ARG A 334 -8.40 53.12 51.87
CA ARG A 334 -7.00 52.71 52.01
C ARG A 334 -6.77 51.26 51.55
N ALA A 335 -7.69 50.35 51.88
CA ALA A 335 -7.64 48.97 51.39
C ALA A 335 -7.83 48.89 49.86
N ALA A 336 -8.75 49.69 49.31
CA ALA A 336 -8.97 49.81 47.87
C ALA A 336 -7.73 50.36 47.15
N LEU A 337 -7.08 51.39 47.70
CA LEU A 337 -5.82 51.92 47.18
C LEU A 337 -4.72 50.85 47.20
N THR A 338 -4.56 50.13 48.32
CA THR A 338 -3.57 49.06 48.44
C THR A 338 -3.79 47.97 47.38
N THR A 339 -5.05 47.58 47.16
CA THR A 339 -5.42 46.58 46.14
C THR A 339 -5.14 47.09 44.72
N ALA A 340 -5.49 48.34 44.42
CA ALA A 340 -5.22 48.95 43.13
C ALA A 340 -3.72 49.13 42.86
N GLN A 341 -2.94 49.47 43.88
CA GLN A 341 -1.48 49.54 43.81
C GLN A 341 -0.88 48.16 43.52
N GLN A 342 -1.31 47.11 44.23
CA GLN A 342 -0.87 45.73 43.97
C GLN A 342 -1.20 45.28 42.53
N ALA A 343 -2.41 45.60 42.05
CA ALA A 343 -2.82 45.29 40.68
C ALA A 343 -1.98 46.04 39.64
N LEU A 344 -1.67 47.32 39.88
CA LEU A 344 -0.78 48.12 39.02
C LEU A 344 0.64 47.55 39.00
N THR A 345 1.21 47.21 40.16
CA THR A 345 2.55 46.62 40.24
C THR A 345 2.61 45.27 39.52
N ALA A 346 1.59 44.42 39.69
CA ALA A 346 1.50 43.14 38.99
C ALA A 346 1.35 43.30 37.46
N ALA A 347 0.51 44.24 37.02
CA ALA A 347 0.33 44.53 35.60
C ALA A 347 1.60 45.11 34.97
N ALA A 348 2.30 46.02 35.67
CA ALA A 348 3.57 46.60 35.23
C ALA A 348 4.67 45.52 35.12
N ALA A 349 4.86 44.70 36.17
CA ALA A 349 5.84 43.61 36.15
C ALA A 349 5.58 42.60 35.01
N THR A 350 4.31 42.26 34.76
CA THR A 350 3.93 41.36 33.67
C THR A 350 4.20 41.97 32.30
N LEU A 351 3.91 43.27 32.14
CA LEU A 351 4.18 44.01 30.91
C LEU A 351 5.69 44.09 30.64
N ASP A 352 6.49 44.43 31.65
CA ASP A 352 7.95 44.58 31.51
C ASP A 352 8.60 43.24 31.16
N ALA A 353 8.24 42.15 31.85
CA ALA A 353 8.73 40.81 31.49
C ALA A 353 8.35 40.40 30.05
N LYS A 354 7.16 40.80 29.57
CA LYS A 354 6.75 40.53 28.18
C LYS A 354 7.43 41.45 27.17
N ARG A 355 7.72 42.70 27.53
CA ARG A 355 8.50 43.64 26.69
C ARG A 355 9.94 43.17 26.52
N GLU A 356 10.57 42.69 27.59
CA GLU A 356 11.91 42.09 27.50
C GLU A 356 11.92 40.87 26.57
N LEU A 357 10.95 39.97 26.72
CA LEU A 357 10.80 38.81 25.85
C LEU A 357 10.52 39.21 24.40
N GLN A 358 9.66 40.21 24.17
CA GLN A 358 9.38 40.75 22.84
C GLN A 358 10.63 41.38 22.21
N ALA A 359 11.40 42.16 22.97
CA ALA A 359 12.62 42.79 22.50
C ALA A 359 13.68 41.75 22.11
N ALA A 360 13.87 40.70 22.93
CA ALA A 360 14.75 39.59 22.61
C ALA A 360 14.30 38.85 21.33
N GLN A 361 13.00 38.59 21.19
CA GLN A 361 12.46 37.90 20.03
C GLN A 361 12.57 38.74 18.75
N LEU A 362 12.29 40.05 18.81
CA LEU A 362 12.41 40.96 17.67
C LEU A 362 13.87 41.20 17.27
N ALA A 363 14.79 41.27 18.24
CA ALA A 363 16.22 41.39 17.95
C ALA A 363 16.79 40.16 17.23
N ALA A 364 16.18 38.98 17.43
CA ALA A 364 16.55 37.75 16.74
C ALA A 364 16.01 37.66 15.30
N LEU A 365 15.13 38.57 14.88
CA LEU A 365 14.57 38.63 13.54
C LEU A 365 15.35 39.68 12.75
N ASP A 366 16.06 39.28 11.69
CA ASP A 366 16.95 40.14 10.88
C ASP A 366 16.20 41.22 10.04
N GLY A 367 15.23 41.94 10.61
CA GLY A 367 14.44 42.98 9.95
C GLY A 367 13.41 42.47 8.93
N GLU A 368 13.29 41.16 8.77
CA GLU A 368 12.30 40.51 7.90
C GLU A 368 10.86 40.67 8.43
N SER A 369 9.89 40.84 7.54
CA SER A 369 8.47 40.88 7.90
C SER A 369 7.83 39.49 7.89
N LEU A 370 6.78 39.27 8.68
CA LEU A 370 6.04 38.01 8.69
C LEU A 370 5.52 37.60 7.29
N PRO A 371 4.93 38.49 6.46
CA PRO A 371 4.53 38.13 5.10
C PRO A 371 5.70 37.71 4.20
N ALA A 372 6.88 38.31 4.37
CA ALA A 372 8.07 37.90 3.63
C ALA A 372 8.56 36.52 4.07
N ALA A 373 8.48 36.20 5.36
CA ALA A 373 8.80 34.88 5.90
C ALA A 373 7.83 33.80 5.41
N GLU A 374 6.53 34.13 5.34
CA GLU A 374 5.50 33.26 4.77
C GLU A 374 5.74 32.97 3.28
N GLN A 375 6.03 34.00 2.49
CA GLN A 375 6.35 33.85 1.07
C GLN A 375 7.61 33.00 0.85
N ARG A 376 8.67 33.21 1.65
CA ARG A 376 9.88 32.38 1.58
C ARG A 376 9.62 30.93 1.93
N ALA A 377 8.87 30.66 3.00
CA ALA A 377 8.49 29.30 3.38
C ALA A 377 7.66 28.61 2.27
N GLN A 378 6.73 29.34 1.65
CA GLN A 378 5.97 28.83 0.51
C GLN A 378 6.87 28.53 -0.70
N HIS A 379 7.80 29.42 -1.03
CA HIS A 379 8.75 29.21 -2.12
C HIS A 379 9.66 28.01 -1.88
N ALA A 380 10.19 27.85 -0.67
CA ALA A 380 11.01 26.69 -0.29
C ALA A 380 10.23 25.37 -0.46
N VAL A 381 8.94 25.34 -0.10
CA VAL A 381 8.07 24.18 -0.34
C VAL A 381 7.90 23.89 -1.83
N GLN A 382 7.73 24.90 -2.67
CA GLN A 382 7.64 24.74 -4.13
C GLN A 382 8.94 24.18 -4.74
N LEU A 383 10.10 24.66 -4.27
CA LEU A 383 11.40 24.13 -4.67
C LEU A 383 11.56 22.66 -4.28
N ARG A 384 11.18 22.29 -3.05
CA ARG A 384 11.19 20.90 -2.58
C ARG A 384 10.30 20.01 -3.44
N ASP A 385 9.08 20.45 -3.76
CA ASP A 385 8.15 19.66 -4.56
C ASP A 385 8.67 19.44 -5.99
N THR A 386 9.31 20.46 -6.57
CA THR A 386 9.97 20.37 -7.88
C THR A 386 11.16 19.41 -7.83
N ALA A 387 12.01 19.50 -6.81
CA ALA A 387 13.15 18.61 -6.63
C ALA A 387 12.70 17.16 -6.40
N LEU A 388 11.65 16.94 -5.60
CA LEU A 388 11.05 15.63 -5.35
C LEU A 388 10.51 15.00 -6.63
N ALA A 389 9.82 15.79 -7.47
CA ALA A 389 9.34 15.32 -8.77
C ALA A 389 10.50 14.87 -9.68
N ARG A 390 11.60 15.64 -9.72
CA ARG A 390 12.82 15.25 -10.46
C ARG A 390 13.45 13.97 -9.92
N THR A 391 13.55 13.81 -8.60
CA THR A 391 14.08 12.58 -7.98
C THR A 391 13.21 11.36 -8.26
N ARG A 392 11.87 11.51 -8.24
CA ARG A 392 10.94 10.44 -8.65
C ARG A 392 11.12 10.06 -10.11
N ARG A 393 11.20 11.06 -11.00
CA ARG A 393 11.44 10.83 -12.43
C ARG A 393 12.76 10.08 -12.68
N ARG A 394 13.81 10.41 -11.91
CA ARG A 394 15.08 9.68 -11.95
C ARG A 394 14.91 8.21 -11.57
N ALA A 395 14.19 7.91 -10.49
CA ALA A 395 13.96 6.53 -10.05
C ALA A 395 13.14 5.72 -11.08
N GLU A 396 12.15 6.35 -11.71
CA GLU A 396 11.39 5.76 -12.83
C GLU A 396 12.30 5.48 -14.02
N ALA A 397 13.11 6.46 -14.45
CA ALA A 397 14.04 6.31 -15.56
C ALA A 397 15.10 5.23 -15.28
N GLN A 398 15.58 5.08 -14.03
CA GLN A 398 16.49 3.99 -13.65
C GLN A 398 15.83 2.62 -13.80
N THR A 399 14.57 2.50 -13.40
CA THR A 399 13.80 1.26 -13.53
C THR A 399 13.56 0.92 -15.00
N GLN A 400 13.16 1.90 -15.81
CA GLN A 400 12.97 1.75 -17.25
C GLN A 400 14.27 1.35 -17.96
N ARG A 401 15.39 1.98 -17.59
CA ARG A 401 16.71 1.64 -18.11
C ARG A 401 17.10 0.20 -17.78
N ALA A 402 16.85 -0.27 -16.55
CA ALA A 402 17.15 -1.66 -16.18
C ALA A 402 16.36 -2.67 -17.03
N GLY A 403 15.07 -2.40 -17.27
CA GLY A 403 14.23 -3.21 -18.17
C GLY A 403 14.73 -3.20 -19.62
N LEU A 404 15.04 -2.01 -20.16
CA LEU A 404 15.58 -1.88 -21.52
C LEU A 404 16.97 -2.48 -21.68
N ALA A 405 17.81 -2.47 -20.64
CA ALA A 405 19.13 -3.11 -20.67
C ALA A 405 19.00 -4.64 -20.78
N SER A 406 18.02 -5.24 -20.10
CA SER A 406 17.70 -6.66 -20.27
C SER A 406 17.20 -6.96 -21.68
N ALA A 407 16.29 -6.12 -22.20
CA ALA A 407 15.75 -6.28 -23.55
C ALA A 407 16.83 -6.11 -24.64
N GLU A 408 17.77 -5.18 -24.47
CA GLU A 408 18.91 -5.01 -25.38
C GLU A 408 19.84 -6.22 -25.37
N ALA A 409 20.13 -6.79 -24.19
CA ALA A 409 20.95 -8.00 -24.08
C ALA A 409 20.28 -9.20 -24.76
N GLU A 410 18.97 -9.37 -24.60
CA GLU A 410 18.18 -10.40 -25.28
C GLU A 410 18.15 -10.18 -26.80
N ALA A 411 17.90 -8.96 -27.26
CA ALA A 411 17.90 -8.62 -28.68
C ALA A 411 19.28 -8.82 -29.32
N ARG A 412 20.35 -8.48 -28.59
CA ARG A 412 21.73 -8.72 -29.01
C ARG A 412 22.02 -10.21 -29.14
N LYS A 413 21.62 -11.03 -28.16
CA LYS A 413 21.77 -12.49 -28.23
C LYS A 413 21.00 -13.07 -29.43
N ALA A 414 19.75 -12.65 -29.61
CA ALA A 414 18.93 -13.07 -30.76
C ALA A 414 19.56 -12.68 -32.10
N TYR A 415 20.20 -11.51 -32.19
CA TYR A 415 20.95 -11.08 -33.36
C TYR A 415 22.17 -11.98 -33.63
N GLU A 416 22.95 -12.30 -32.59
CA GLU A 416 24.11 -13.20 -32.70
C GLU A 416 23.68 -14.60 -33.17
N GLU A 417 22.63 -15.17 -32.58
CA GLU A 417 22.06 -16.46 -32.99
C GLU A 417 21.51 -16.44 -34.44
N ALA A 418 20.79 -15.38 -34.82
CA ALA A 418 20.26 -15.25 -36.17
C ALA A 418 21.36 -15.04 -37.23
N ARG A 419 22.45 -14.35 -36.88
CA ARG A 419 23.63 -14.20 -37.74
C ARG A 419 24.34 -15.53 -37.96
N ASP A 420 24.47 -16.35 -36.92
CA ASP A 420 25.07 -17.67 -37.04
C ASP A 420 24.18 -18.59 -37.89
N ALA A 421 22.86 -18.54 -37.69
CA ALA A 421 21.88 -19.26 -38.50
C ALA A 421 21.91 -18.85 -39.98
N GLU A 422 22.03 -17.55 -40.30
CA GLU A 422 22.20 -17.04 -41.67
C GLU A 422 23.46 -17.64 -42.30
N THR A 423 24.56 -17.69 -41.56
CA THR A 423 25.83 -18.23 -42.03
C THR A 423 25.71 -19.72 -42.36
N VAL A 424 25.06 -20.50 -41.48
CA VAL A 424 24.80 -21.93 -41.71
C VAL A 424 23.88 -22.15 -42.91
N ALA A 425 22.77 -21.41 -43.01
CA ALA A 425 21.82 -21.53 -44.10
C ALA A 425 22.45 -21.16 -45.45
N ARG A 426 23.32 -20.15 -45.48
CA ARG A 426 24.09 -19.77 -46.68
C ARG A 426 25.01 -20.89 -47.14
N ASN A 427 25.72 -21.53 -46.21
CA ASN A 427 26.59 -22.65 -46.55
C ASN A 427 25.78 -23.84 -47.09
N GLN A 428 24.60 -24.12 -46.52
CA GLN A 428 23.70 -25.18 -47.00
C GLN A 428 23.16 -24.90 -48.40
N GLN A 429 22.81 -23.65 -48.70
CA GLN A 429 22.35 -23.25 -50.04
C GLN A 429 23.47 -23.37 -51.07
N GLN A 430 24.68 -22.90 -50.77
CA GLN A 430 25.83 -23.07 -51.65
C GLN A 430 26.17 -24.54 -51.92
N GLU A 431 26.06 -25.40 -50.91
CA GLU A 431 26.34 -26.83 -51.10
C GLU A 431 25.25 -27.52 -51.94
N ALA A 432 23.98 -27.21 -51.69
CA ALA A 432 22.88 -27.72 -52.50
C ALA A 432 22.95 -27.27 -53.97
N GLU A 433 23.40 -26.04 -54.23
CA GLU A 433 23.66 -25.53 -55.59
C GLU A 433 24.75 -26.32 -56.31
N LYS A 434 25.86 -26.64 -55.62
CA LYS A 434 26.92 -27.47 -56.20
C LYS A 434 26.43 -28.88 -56.50
N GLU A 435 25.66 -29.49 -55.60
CA GLU A 435 25.12 -30.84 -55.79
C GLU A 435 24.09 -30.91 -56.93
N GLU A 436 23.24 -29.90 -57.08
CA GLU A 436 22.34 -29.77 -58.22
C GLU A 436 23.12 -29.60 -59.53
N ALA A 437 24.12 -28.72 -59.55
CA ALA A 437 24.96 -28.51 -60.72
C ALA A 437 25.71 -29.80 -61.13
N ALA A 438 26.20 -30.57 -60.16
CA ALA A 438 26.82 -31.86 -60.40
C ALA A 438 25.84 -32.90 -60.96
N ALA A 439 24.60 -32.95 -60.44
CA ALA A 439 23.55 -33.83 -60.95
C ALA A 439 23.11 -33.44 -62.38
N LEU A 440 23.02 -32.14 -62.68
CA LEU A 440 22.70 -31.65 -64.03
C LEU A 440 23.81 -31.95 -65.04
N ALA A 441 25.08 -31.89 -64.61
CA ALA A 441 26.22 -32.24 -65.46
C ALA A 441 26.17 -33.71 -65.92
N LEU A 442 25.69 -34.63 -65.07
CA LEU A 442 25.49 -36.05 -65.43
C LEU A 442 24.38 -36.25 -66.48
N LEU A 443 23.47 -35.29 -66.64
CA LEU A 443 22.43 -35.26 -67.69
C LEU A 443 22.90 -34.58 -68.99
N GLY A 444 24.16 -34.14 -69.05
CA GLY A 444 24.68 -33.41 -70.22
C GLY A 444 24.32 -31.92 -70.22
N GLY A 445 23.87 -31.36 -69.11
CA GLY A 445 23.63 -29.92 -68.94
C GLY A 445 22.20 -29.45 -69.22
N GLU A 446 21.31 -30.32 -69.70
CA GLU A 446 19.92 -29.99 -69.98
C GLU A 446 18.95 -30.73 -69.03
N PRO A 447 17.99 -30.02 -68.40
CA PRO A 447 16.92 -30.64 -67.62
C PRO A 447 16.10 -31.60 -68.47
N GLN A 448 15.90 -32.84 -67.99
CA GLN A 448 15.02 -33.81 -68.62
C GLN A 448 13.91 -34.21 -67.67
N ASP A 449 12.67 -34.33 -68.18
CA ASP A 449 11.53 -34.74 -67.39
C ASP A 449 11.63 -36.24 -67.04
N PRO A 450 11.74 -36.59 -65.74
CA PRO A 450 11.86 -37.99 -65.34
C PRO A 450 10.61 -38.82 -65.65
N GLU A 451 9.43 -38.20 -65.73
CA GLU A 451 8.18 -38.89 -66.05
C GLU A 451 8.08 -39.19 -67.55
N ASP A 452 8.49 -38.27 -68.42
CA ASP A 452 8.54 -38.50 -69.88
C ASP A 452 9.51 -39.64 -70.23
N LEU A 453 10.72 -39.60 -69.67
CA LEU A 453 11.74 -40.65 -69.90
C LEU A 453 11.26 -42.01 -69.38
N SER A 454 10.61 -42.03 -68.21
CA SER A 454 10.05 -43.26 -67.62
C SER A 454 8.87 -43.79 -68.43
N ALA A 455 8.02 -42.93 -68.99
CA ALA A 455 6.89 -43.30 -69.84
C ALA A 455 7.36 -43.88 -71.17
N ARG A 456 8.38 -43.29 -71.78
CA ARG A 456 8.99 -43.78 -73.03
C ARG A 456 9.70 -45.13 -72.82
N ALA A 457 10.41 -45.30 -71.72
CA ALA A 457 11.01 -46.59 -71.34
C ALA A 457 9.92 -47.66 -71.12
N ALA A 458 8.82 -47.34 -70.44
CA ALA A 458 7.70 -48.26 -70.22
C ALA A 458 6.98 -48.64 -71.53
N ALA A 459 6.84 -47.70 -72.47
CA ALA A 459 6.27 -47.96 -73.78
C ALA A 459 7.13 -48.94 -74.60
N LEU A 460 8.46 -48.75 -74.61
CA LEU A 460 9.41 -49.67 -75.25
C LEU A 460 9.41 -51.06 -74.60
N GLN A 461 9.34 -51.14 -73.27
CA GLN A 461 9.23 -52.41 -72.55
C GLN A 461 7.92 -53.15 -72.90
N THR A 462 6.82 -52.42 -73.05
CA THR A 462 5.53 -52.97 -73.47
C THR A 462 5.59 -53.50 -74.90
N LEU A 463 6.24 -52.76 -75.82
CA LEU A 463 6.44 -53.20 -77.20
C LEU A 463 7.31 -54.46 -77.30
N LEU A 464 8.38 -54.56 -76.51
CA LEU A 464 9.22 -55.76 -76.43
C LEU A 464 8.41 -56.97 -75.96
N ARG A 465 7.66 -56.82 -74.86
CA ARG A 465 6.83 -57.90 -74.30
C ARG A 465 5.72 -58.35 -75.26
N THR A 466 5.08 -57.40 -75.94
CA THR A 466 3.98 -57.70 -76.88
C THR A 466 4.48 -58.38 -78.15
N ALA A 467 5.65 -57.99 -78.69
CA ALA A 467 6.25 -58.66 -79.83
C ALA A 467 6.68 -60.11 -79.52
N GLU A 468 7.25 -60.34 -78.33
CA GLU A 468 7.68 -61.67 -77.88
C GLU A 468 6.47 -62.59 -77.63
N ALA A 469 5.44 -62.08 -76.94
CA ALA A 469 4.18 -62.79 -76.74
C ALA A 469 3.43 -63.05 -78.05
N ALA A 470 3.45 -62.12 -79.02
CA ALA A 470 2.80 -62.31 -80.32
C ALA A 470 3.48 -63.40 -81.16
N HIS A 471 4.81 -63.52 -81.09
CA HIS A 471 5.55 -64.59 -81.77
C HIS A 471 5.24 -65.97 -81.16
N GLU A 472 5.29 -66.08 -79.83
CA GLU A 472 4.93 -67.32 -79.13
C GLU A 472 3.47 -67.71 -79.39
N ALA A 473 2.56 -66.73 -79.34
CA ALA A 473 1.14 -66.96 -79.63
C ALA A 473 0.92 -67.40 -81.08
N ALA A 474 1.58 -66.78 -82.07
CA ALA A 474 1.42 -67.16 -83.47
C ALA A 474 2.00 -68.56 -83.78
N GLN A 475 3.13 -68.93 -83.16
CA GLN A 475 3.68 -70.29 -83.27
C GLN A 475 2.77 -71.32 -82.59
N ALA A 476 2.26 -71.00 -81.41
CA ALA A 476 1.29 -71.84 -80.70
C ALA A 476 0.00 -72.00 -81.51
N VAL A 477 -0.50 -70.95 -82.16
CA VAL A 477 -1.69 -70.99 -83.03
C VAL A 477 -1.44 -71.83 -84.28
N LEU A 478 -0.26 -71.76 -84.90
CA LEU A 478 0.09 -72.63 -86.03
C LEU A 478 0.15 -74.11 -85.61
N GLN A 479 0.88 -74.40 -84.53
CA GLN A 479 0.98 -75.76 -84.00
C GLN A 479 -0.40 -76.27 -83.58
N GLN A 480 -1.20 -75.42 -82.93
CA GLN A 480 -2.56 -75.74 -82.53
C GLN A 480 -3.44 -75.96 -83.75
N ALA A 481 -3.40 -75.13 -84.79
CA ALA A 481 -4.16 -75.33 -86.02
C ALA A 481 -3.82 -76.67 -86.69
N GLU A 482 -2.53 -77.04 -86.76
CA GLU A 482 -2.08 -78.33 -87.31
C GLU A 482 -2.59 -79.51 -86.47
N THR A 483 -2.54 -79.37 -85.14
CA THR A 483 -3.04 -80.38 -84.21
C THR A 483 -4.57 -80.47 -84.26
N GLU A 484 -5.28 -79.35 -84.33
CA GLU A 484 -6.74 -79.26 -84.41
C GLU A 484 -7.25 -79.78 -85.75
N HIS A 485 -6.52 -79.57 -86.85
CA HIS A 485 -6.83 -80.22 -88.12
C HIS A 485 -6.76 -81.74 -87.98
N ALA A 486 -5.65 -82.28 -87.46
CA ALA A 486 -5.49 -83.71 -87.22
C ALA A 486 -6.55 -84.28 -86.25
N LYS A 487 -6.90 -83.53 -85.20
CA LYS A 487 -7.99 -83.86 -84.28
C LYS A 487 -9.35 -83.81 -84.96
N SER A 488 -9.63 -82.82 -85.81
CA SER A 488 -10.92 -82.67 -86.49
C SER A 488 -11.17 -83.79 -87.50
N THR A 489 -10.13 -84.28 -88.20
CA THR A 489 -10.22 -85.51 -89.00
C THR A 489 -10.52 -86.74 -88.14
N SER A 490 -9.88 -86.86 -86.98
CA SER A 490 -10.17 -87.94 -86.02
C SER A 490 -11.57 -87.81 -85.39
N ALA A 491 -12.02 -86.58 -85.12
CA ALA A 491 -13.30 -86.24 -84.53
C ALA A 491 -14.46 -86.41 -85.51
N GLU A 492 -14.27 -86.22 -86.81
CA GLU A 492 -15.23 -86.61 -87.84
C GLU A 492 -15.49 -88.12 -87.77
N THR A 493 -14.42 -88.89 -87.68
CA THR A 493 -14.48 -90.36 -87.56
C THR A 493 -15.18 -90.78 -86.27
N ALA A 494 -14.85 -90.14 -85.14
CA ALA A 494 -15.48 -90.41 -83.85
C ALA A 494 -16.93 -89.88 -83.74
N ALA A 495 -17.28 -88.78 -84.40
CA ALA A 495 -18.63 -88.20 -84.39
C ALA A 495 -19.66 -89.12 -85.07
N VAL A 496 -19.22 -89.93 -86.04
CA VAL A 496 -20.03 -91.00 -86.64
C VAL A 496 -20.39 -92.06 -85.59
N ASP A 497 -19.43 -92.48 -84.76
CA ASP A 497 -19.66 -93.47 -83.70
C ASP A 497 -20.44 -92.89 -82.50
N GLU A 498 -20.19 -91.63 -82.15
CA GLU A 498 -20.87 -90.93 -81.06
C GLU A 498 -22.35 -90.65 -81.35
N LEU A 499 -22.73 -90.42 -82.61
CA LEU A 499 -24.14 -90.25 -82.98
C LEU A 499 -24.94 -91.51 -82.67
N ALA A 500 -24.37 -92.68 -82.93
CA ALA A 500 -24.99 -93.96 -82.60
C ALA A 500 -25.15 -94.15 -81.09
N ALA A 501 -24.18 -93.70 -80.28
CA ALA A 501 -24.25 -93.77 -78.82
C ALA A 501 -25.22 -92.74 -78.21
N ALA A 502 -25.24 -91.50 -78.72
CA ALA A 502 -26.12 -90.43 -78.22
C ALA A 502 -27.61 -90.75 -78.44
N GLN A 503 -27.93 -91.52 -79.48
CA GLN A 503 -29.29 -92.03 -79.69
C GLN A 503 -29.74 -92.95 -78.54
N ALA A 504 -28.84 -93.75 -77.96
CA ALA A 504 -29.15 -94.63 -76.83
C ALA A 504 -29.24 -93.87 -75.49
N GLU A 505 -28.54 -92.74 -75.35
CA GLU A 505 -28.58 -91.90 -74.14
C GLU A 505 -29.88 -91.10 -74.00
N VAL A 506 -30.47 -90.63 -75.10
CA VAL A 506 -31.79 -89.96 -75.09
C VAL A 506 -32.83 -90.83 -74.41
N ASP A 507 -32.86 -92.11 -74.79
CA ASP A 507 -33.81 -93.10 -74.29
C ASP A 507 -33.60 -93.41 -72.80
N ALA A 508 -32.41 -93.14 -72.24
CA ALA A 508 -32.12 -93.28 -70.81
C ALA A 508 -32.48 -92.02 -70.01
N ALA A 509 -32.17 -90.84 -70.55
CA ALA A 509 -32.42 -89.56 -69.89
C ALA A 509 -33.92 -89.21 -69.79
N GLU A 510 -34.74 -89.65 -70.75
CA GLU A 510 -36.21 -89.54 -70.68
C GLU A 510 -36.80 -90.25 -69.46
N ARG A 511 -36.21 -91.39 -69.07
CA ARG A 511 -36.63 -92.14 -67.89
C ARG A 511 -36.20 -91.46 -66.59
N ALA A 512 -34.96 -90.95 -66.53
CA ALA A 512 -34.42 -90.30 -65.34
C ALA A 512 -35.08 -88.95 -65.00
N TRP A 513 -35.44 -88.14 -66.01
CA TRP A 513 -36.17 -86.88 -65.79
C TRP A 513 -37.57 -87.12 -65.20
N ALA A 514 -38.28 -88.13 -65.70
CA ALA A 514 -39.61 -88.48 -65.20
C ALA A 514 -39.58 -88.87 -63.72
N GLU A 515 -38.51 -89.55 -63.26
CA GLU A 515 -38.30 -89.90 -61.85
C GLU A 515 -37.93 -88.68 -61.00
N ALA A 516 -37.06 -87.80 -61.48
CA ALA A 516 -36.62 -86.60 -60.75
C ALA A 516 -37.74 -85.57 -60.55
N LEU A 517 -38.60 -85.39 -61.55
CA LEU A 517 -39.73 -84.46 -61.47
C LEU A 517 -40.77 -84.92 -60.43
N GLN A 518 -40.99 -86.23 -60.29
CA GLN A 518 -41.90 -86.79 -59.26
C GLN A 518 -41.38 -86.66 -57.83
N ALA A 519 -40.06 -86.56 -57.63
CA ALA A 519 -39.45 -86.41 -56.30
C ALA A 519 -39.37 -84.94 -55.82
N SER A 520 -39.86 -83.99 -56.62
CA SER A 520 -39.76 -82.55 -56.37
C SER A 520 -41.02 -81.94 -55.74
N PRO A 521 -40.93 -80.74 -55.12
CA PRO A 521 -42.10 -79.99 -54.69
C PRO A 521 -42.89 -79.34 -55.85
N PHE A 522 -42.44 -79.49 -57.11
CA PHE A 522 -43.12 -78.95 -58.29
C PHE A 522 -44.08 -79.97 -58.89
N THR A 523 -45.32 -79.56 -59.15
CA THR A 523 -46.39 -80.43 -59.66
C THR A 523 -46.20 -80.83 -61.12
N ASP A 524 -45.54 -79.99 -61.92
CA ASP A 524 -45.28 -80.18 -63.35
C ASP A 524 -44.04 -79.39 -63.82
N GLU A 525 -43.65 -79.59 -65.08
CA GLU A 525 -42.54 -78.88 -65.73
C GLU A 525 -42.76 -77.35 -65.77
N ALA A 526 -44.02 -76.91 -65.81
CA ALA A 526 -44.39 -75.49 -65.80
C ALA A 526 -44.12 -74.83 -64.44
N GLY A 527 -44.40 -75.52 -63.34
CA GLY A 527 -44.09 -75.10 -61.97
C GLY A 527 -42.60 -74.97 -61.70
N PHE A 528 -41.78 -75.91 -62.21
CA PHE A 528 -40.31 -75.81 -62.19
C PHE A 528 -39.80 -74.60 -62.98
N THR A 529 -40.36 -74.37 -64.18
CA THR A 529 -39.90 -73.29 -65.06
C THR A 529 -40.22 -71.90 -64.50
N ALA A 530 -41.34 -71.74 -63.78
CA ALA A 530 -41.75 -70.48 -63.16
C ALA A 530 -40.89 -70.08 -61.95
N ALA A 531 -40.31 -71.05 -61.22
CA ALA A 531 -39.44 -70.81 -60.06
C ALA A 531 -37.96 -70.60 -60.44
N ARG A 532 -37.59 -70.74 -61.72
CA ARG A 532 -36.21 -70.67 -62.20
C ARG A 532 -35.67 -69.23 -62.19
N MET A 533 -34.63 -68.98 -61.40
CA MET A 533 -33.91 -67.70 -61.36
C MET A 533 -32.49 -67.83 -61.94
N SER A 534 -31.93 -66.73 -62.46
CA SER A 534 -30.50 -66.68 -62.85
C SER A 534 -29.59 -66.57 -61.63
N LYS A 535 -28.32 -66.96 -61.77
CA LYS A 535 -27.33 -66.88 -60.69
C LYS A 535 -27.11 -65.42 -60.23
N GLU A 536 -27.20 -64.46 -61.15
CA GLU A 536 -27.08 -63.02 -60.90
C GLU A 536 -28.28 -62.48 -60.11
N ALA A 537 -29.49 -62.89 -60.48
CA ALA A 537 -30.71 -62.52 -59.75
C ALA A 537 -30.72 -63.13 -58.33
N LEU A 538 -30.21 -64.36 -58.19
CA LEU A 538 -30.04 -65.03 -56.90
C LEU A 538 -29.02 -64.28 -56.00
N ALA A 539 -27.93 -63.78 -56.58
CA ALA A 539 -26.88 -63.03 -55.87
C ALA A 539 -27.33 -61.62 -55.44
N GLN A 540 -28.09 -60.90 -56.27
CA GLN A 540 -28.64 -59.58 -55.93
C GLN A 540 -29.66 -59.67 -54.78
N SER A 541 -30.51 -60.69 -54.78
CA SER A 541 -31.46 -60.96 -53.69
C SER A 541 -30.72 -61.20 -52.35
N HIS A 542 -29.63 -61.97 -52.38
CA HIS A 542 -28.80 -62.26 -51.20
C HIS A 542 -28.05 -61.02 -50.68
N ALA A 543 -27.56 -60.14 -51.56
CA ALA A 543 -26.87 -58.91 -51.16
C ALA A 543 -27.80 -57.91 -50.44
N ARG A 544 -29.05 -57.75 -50.91
CA ARG A 544 -30.05 -56.89 -50.26
C ARG A 544 -30.45 -57.39 -48.87
N VAL A 545 -30.60 -58.71 -48.69
CA VAL A 545 -30.87 -59.31 -47.38
C VAL A 545 -29.71 -59.06 -46.41
N ARG A 546 -28.45 -59.23 -46.84
CA ARG A 546 -27.28 -58.97 -45.98
C ARG A 546 -27.12 -57.52 -45.55
N ALA A 547 -27.31 -56.55 -46.44
CA ALA A 547 -27.13 -55.13 -46.12
C ALA A 547 -28.07 -54.66 -44.99
N HIS A 548 -29.32 -55.15 -44.99
CA HIS A 548 -30.28 -54.88 -43.93
C HIS A 548 -29.89 -55.58 -42.62
N GLU A 549 -29.44 -56.84 -42.67
CA GLU A 549 -28.98 -57.59 -41.50
C GLU A 549 -27.76 -56.94 -40.81
N ASP A 550 -26.84 -56.36 -41.57
CA ASP A 550 -25.65 -55.70 -41.03
C ASP A 550 -25.97 -54.33 -40.40
N ALA A 551 -26.84 -53.53 -41.03
CA ALA A 551 -27.30 -52.26 -40.46
C ALA A 551 -28.09 -52.46 -39.15
N LEU A 552 -28.91 -53.52 -39.06
CA LEU A 552 -29.65 -53.87 -37.85
C LEU A 552 -28.71 -54.29 -36.71
N LYS A 553 -27.66 -55.06 -37.00
CA LYS A 553 -26.64 -55.46 -36.01
C LYS A 553 -25.87 -54.26 -35.46
N GLU A 554 -25.50 -53.30 -36.30
CA GLU A 554 -24.75 -52.12 -35.87
C GLU A 554 -25.56 -51.25 -34.88
N VAL A 555 -26.82 -50.95 -35.22
CA VAL A 555 -27.71 -50.18 -34.35
C VAL A 555 -28.04 -50.93 -33.06
N GLN A 556 -28.23 -52.25 -33.12
CA GLN A 556 -28.44 -53.08 -31.93
C GLN A 556 -27.21 -53.13 -31.02
N ALA A 557 -26.00 -53.23 -31.58
CA ALA A 557 -24.76 -53.20 -30.79
C ALA A 557 -24.59 -51.85 -30.07
N ARG A 558 -24.91 -50.74 -30.75
CA ARG A 558 -24.85 -49.38 -30.18
C ARG A 558 -25.89 -49.17 -29.07
N LEU A 559 -27.11 -49.65 -29.25
CA LEU A 559 -28.15 -49.64 -28.21
C LEU A 559 -27.73 -50.48 -27.00
N THR A 560 -27.20 -51.68 -27.22
CA THR A 560 -26.74 -52.56 -26.13
C THR A 560 -25.63 -51.90 -25.31
N ALA A 561 -24.69 -51.22 -25.96
CA ALA A 561 -23.62 -50.49 -25.29
C ALA A 561 -24.15 -49.30 -24.46
N LEU A 562 -25.06 -48.51 -25.02
CA LEU A 562 -25.67 -47.36 -24.32
C LEU A 562 -26.62 -47.80 -23.19
N ASP A 563 -27.38 -48.88 -23.37
CA ASP A 563 -28.23 -49.47 -22.34
C ASP A 563 -27.37 -50.01 -21.17
N ALA A 564 -26.22 -50.62 -21.45
CA ALA A 564 -25.29 -51.06 -20.43
C ALA A 564 -24.63 -49.88 -19.69
N GLU A 565 -24.25 -48.81 -20.40
CA GLU A 565 -23.66 -47.59 -19.81
C GLU A 565 -24.67 -46.85 -18.90
N LEU A 566 -25.93 -46.81 -19.31
CA LEU A 566 -27.02 -46.10 -18.62
C LEU A 566 -27.77 -46.96 -17.60
N ALA A 567 -27.46 -48.26 -17.51
CA ALA A 567 -28.12 -49.19 -16.61
C ALA A 567 -28.05 -48.72 -15.14
N GLY A 568 -29.23 -48.62 -14.50
CA GLY A 568 -29.35 -48.17 -13.11
C GLY A 568 -29.17 -46.66 -12.89
N GLN A 569 -28.93 -45.88 -13.94
CA GLN A 569 -28.84 -44.42 -13.84
C GLN A 569 -30.21 -43.78 -14.11
N ALA A 570 -30.63 -42.83 -13.27
CA ALA A 570 -31.83 -42.04 -13.52
C ALA A 570 -31.52 -40.87 -14.46
N ARG A 571 -32.47 -40.51 -15.33
CA ARG A 571 -32.36 -39.33 -16.20
C ARG A 571 -32.30 -38.07 -15.30
N PRO A 572 -31.21 -37.29 -15.36
CA PRO A 572 -31.05 -36.15 -14.47
C PRO A 572 -32.02 -35.03 -14.83
N GLN A 573 -32.66 -34.44 -13.82
CA GLN A 573 -33.52 -33.26 -13.95
C GLN A 573 -32.65 -32.01 -13.97
N LEU A 574 -32.22 -31.57 -15.15
CA LEU A 574 -31.28 -30.47 -15.32
C LEU A 574 -31.77 -29.17 -14.65
N ASP A 575 -33.05 -28.84 -14.76
CA ASP A 575 -33.63 -27.64 -14.14
C ASP A 575 -33.43 -27.61 -12.61
N THR A 576 -33.54 -28.77 -11.95
CA THR A 576 -33.34 -28.87 -10.49
C THR A 576 -31.88 -28.70 -10.09
N LEU A 577 -30.95 -29.25 -10.90
CA LEU A 577 -29.50 -29.12 -10.68
C LEU A 577 -29.03 -27.70 -10.96
N GLU A 578 -29.58 -27.05 -11.99
CA GLU A 578 -29.30 -25.65 -12.32
C GLU A 578 -29.81 -24.70 -11.22
N ALA A 579 -31.04 -24.92 -10.73
CA ALA A 579 -31.58 -24.15 -9.61
C ALA A 579 -30.76 -24.36 -8.31
N ALA A 580 -30.29 -25.58 -8.03
CA ALA A 580 -29.46 -25.87 -6.87
C ALA A 580 -28.07 -25.20 -6.98
N ALA A 581 -27.42 -25.28 -8.15
CA ALA A 581 -26.15 -24.62 -8.40
C ALA A 581 -26.26 -23.09 -8.30
N GLN A 582 -27.34 -22.51 -8.84
CA GLN A 582 -27.59 -21.08 -8.75
C GLN A 582 -27.79 -20.61 -7.30
N ARG A 583 -28.61 -21.32 -6.51
CA ARG A 583 -28.81 -21.01 -5.09
C ARG A 583 -27.49 -21.10 -4.30
N ALA A 584 -26.70 -22.14 -4.52
CA ALA A 584 -25.42 -22.31 -3.83
C ALA A 584 -24.41 -21.20 -4.19
N ARG A 585 -24.40 -20.72 -5.45
CA ARG A 585 -23.61 -19.54 -5.86
C ARG A 585 -24.05 -18.27 -5.14
N GLU A 586 -25.35 -18.01 -5.10
CA GLU A 586 -25.90 -16.84 -4.40
C GLU A 586 -25.59 -16.87 -2.90
N ASP A 587 -25.67 -18.06 -2.28
CA ASP A 587 -25.33 -18.26 -0.87
C ASP A 587 -23.83 -18.00 -0.61
N SER A 588 -22.95 -18.48 -1.50
CA SER A 588 -21.51 -18.22 -1.45
C SER A 588 -21.18 -16.73 -1.60
N GLN A 589 -21.84 -16.03 -2.52
CA GLN A 589 -21.68 -14.59 -2.70
C GLN A 589 -22.14 -13.79 -1.46
N ARG A 590 -23.29 -14.14 -0.87
CA ARG A 590 -23.77 -13.50 0.36
C ARG A 590 -22.83 -13.73 1.54
N ALA A 591 -22.32 -14.95 1.71
CA ALA A 591 -21.38 -15.28 2.78
C ALA A 591 -20.05 -14.52 2.62
N THR A 592 -19.51 -14.45 1.40
CA THR A 592 -18.29 -13.70 1.07
C THR A 592 -18.47 -12.20 1.33
N LYS A 593 -19.62 -11.63 0.95
CA LYS A 593 -19.94 -10.22 1.21
C LYS A 593 -19.95 -9.91 2.72
N ARG A 594 -20.63 -10.74 3.53
CA ARG A 594 -20.67 -10.57 5.00
C ARG A 594 -19.27 -10.68 5.62
N GLN A 595 -18.47 -11.65 5.16
CA GLN A 595 -17.07 -11.78 5.58
C GLN A 595 -16.28 -10.50 5.29
N GLY A 596 -16.42 -9.93 4.08
CA GLY A 596 -15.75 -8.69 3.68
C GLY A 596 -16.19 -7.48 4.50
N GLU A 597 -17.49 -7.34 4.77
CA GLU A 597 -18.05 -6.25 5.59
C GLU A 597 -17.50 -6.30 7.03
N GLU A 598 -17.43 -7.48 7.65
CA GLU A 598 -16.91 -7.64 9.00
C GLU A 598 -15.39 -7.46 9.05
N ALA A 599 -14.66 -7.92 8.03
CA ALA A 599 -13.21 -7.69 7.90
C ALA A 599 -12.89 -6.18 7.85
N ASN A 600 -13.60 -5.42 7.02
CA ASN A 600 -13.45 -3.96 6.93
C ASN A 600 -13.84 -3.27 8.24
N SER A 601 -14.87 -3.76 8.93
CA SER A 601 -15.27 -3.22 10.23
C SER A 601 -14.22 -3.49 11.31
N LEU A 602 -13.58 -4.66 11.31
CA LEU A 602 -12.50 -5.00 12.24
C LEU A 602 -11.26 -4.14 12.01
N GLU A 603 -10.88 -3.92 10.75
CA GLU A 603 -9.73 -3.09 10.39
C GLU A 603 -9.92 -1.64 10.85
N ARG A 604 -11.11 -1.06 10.62
CA ARG A 604 -11.46 0.26 11.16
C ARG A 604 -11.33 0.34 12.68
N ALA A 605 -11.88 -0.64 13.41
CA ALA A 605 -11.79 -0.66 14.86
C ALA A 605 -10.33 -0.77 15.36
N ARG A 606 -9.48 -1.55 14.68
CA ARG A 606 -8.03 -1.61 14.97
C ARG A 606 -7.32 -0.28 14.74
N GLN A 607 -7.65 0.42 13.66
CA GLN A 607 -7.07 1.73 13.38
C GLN A 607 -7.44 2.75 14.45
N VAL A 608 -8.72 2.78 14.87
CA VAL A 608 -9.19 3.65 15.96
C VAL A 608 -8.46 3.35 17.27
N CYS A 609 -8.18 2.07 17.55
CA CYS A 609 -7.41 1.66 18.73
C CYS A 609 -5.97 2.18 18.69
N ALA A 610 -5.28 2.03 17.55
CA ALA A 610 -3.93 2.54 17.37
C ALA A 610 -3.87 4.08 17.52
N ASP A 611 -4.84 4.79 16.94
CA ASP A 611 -4.94 6.25 17.06
C ASP A 611 -5.22 6.69 18.51
N TYR A 612 -6.01 5.90 19.26
CA TYR A 612 -6.28 6.14 20.66
C TYR A 612 -5.03 5.95 21.53
N GLU A 613 -4.27 4.88 21.31
CA GLU A 613 -3.00 4.61 22.02
C GLU A 613 -1.95 5.70 21.74
N ALA A 614 -1.84 6.15 20.49
CA ALA A 614 -0.96 7.25 20.12
C ALA A 614 -1.38 8.56 20.82
N ALA A 615 -2.68 8.86 20.87
CA ALA A 615 -3.20 10.00 21.59
C ALA A 615 -2.94 9.89 23.11
N GLN A 616 -2.96 8.67 23.67
CA GLN A 616 -2.62 8.43 25.07
C GLN A 616 -1.16 8.71 25.39
N GLN A 617 -0.24 8.24 24.54
CA GLN A 617 1.19 8.51 24.71
C GLN A 617 1.49 10.01 24.65
N ALA A 618 0.81 10.73 23.74
CA ALA A 618 0.95 12.19 23.64
C ALA A 618 0.49 12.91 24.91
N VAL A 619 -0.60 12.46 25.54
CA VAL A 619 -1.07 13.00 26.82
C VAL A 619 -0.06 12.72 27.94
N ALA A 620 0.44 11.49 28.04
CA ALA A 620 1.44 11.14 29.06
C ALA A 620 2.73 11.98 28.92
N ALA A 621 3.19 12.22 27.69
CA ALA A 621 4.35 13.07 27.43
C ALA A 621 4.09 14.54 27.82
N LEU A 622 2.88 15.05 27.58
CA LEU A 622 2.46 16.39 28.01
C LEU A 622 2.38 16.51 29.53
N GLU A 623 1.86 15.49 30.22
CA GLU A 623 1.80 15.45 31.69
C GLU A 623 3.19 15.46 32.31
N GLN A 624 4.16 14.72 31.77
CA GLN A 624 5.54 14.78 32.29
C GLN A 624 6.15 16.17 32.15
N ARG A 625 5.93 16.83 31.00
CA ARG A 625 6.36 18.21 30.80
C ARG A 625 5.67 19.17 31.75
N TYR A 626 4.37 18.97 31.98
CA TYR A 626 3.59 19.75 32.92
C TYR A 626 4.12 19.58 34.35
N LEU A 627 4.41 18.37 34.80
CA LEU A 627 4.96 18.10 36.14
C LEU A 627 6.29 18.80 36.39
N LEU A 628 7.16 18.89 35.38
CA LEU A 628 8.42 19.65 35.48
C LEU A 628 8.17 21.15 35.64
N VAL A 629 7.27 21.70 34.82
CA VAL A 629 6.93 23.14 34.86
C VAL A 629 6.18 23.50 36.15
N ASP A 630 5.26 22.64 36.60
CA ASP A 630 4.55 22.76 37.87
C ASP A 630 5.50 22.65 39.06
N GLY A 631 6.46 21.71 39.02
CA GLY A 631 7.51 21.61 40.03
C GLY A 631 8.34 22.90 40.14
N LEU A 632 8.76 23.45 39.00
CA LEU A 632 9.49 24.72 38.97
C LEU A 632 8.64 25.89 39.48
N ALA A 633 7.36 25.94 39.08
CA ALA A 633 6.43 26.96 39.54
C ALA A 633 6.20 26.88 41.06
N LYS A 634 6.07 25.66 41.60
CA LYS A 634 5.94 25.42 43.04
C LYS A 634 7.18 25.85 43.83
N VAL A 635 8.37 25.57 43.29
CA VAL A 635 9.64 26.00 43.90
C VAL A 635 9.74 27.53 43.88
N ALA A 636 9.45 28.18 42.76
CA ALA A 636 9.53 29.62 42.62
C ALA A 636 8.53 30.38 43.52
N ASN A 637 7.31 29.85 43.67
CA ASN A 637 6.23 30.49 44.45
C ASN A 637 6.28 30.21 45.96
N GLY A 638 7.24 29.42 46.44
CA GLY A 638 7.40 29.15 47.88
C GLY A 638 6.47 28.06 48.42
N THR A 639 5.82 27.28 47.56
CA THR A 639 5.20 26.00 47.94
C THR A 639 6.25 24.89 47.93
N ASN A 640 7.36 25.12 48.65
CA ASN A 640 8.46 24.19 48.84
C ASN A 640 8.64 23.88 50.33
N SER A 641 9.45 22.89 50.69
CA SER A 641 9.66 22.46 52.08
C SER A 641 10.18 23.58 52.99
N ALA A 642 10.94 24.52 52.43
CA ALA A 642 11.45 25.70 53.12
C ALA A 642 10.41 26.83 53.25
N LYS A 643 9.28 26.77 52.53
CA LYS A 643 8.25 27.83 52.43
C LYS A 643 8.80 29.22 52.02
N ILE A 644 9.89 29.22 51.25
CA ILE A 644 10.59 30.43 50.80
C ILE A 644 10.42 30.55 49.29
N ASN A 645 9.88 31.68 48.81
CA ASN A 645 9.79 31.96 47.38
C ASN A 645 11.14 32.44 46.83
N LEU A 646 11.31 32.41 45.49
CA LEU A 646 12.58 32.75 44.84
C LEU A 646 13.11 34.14 45.26
N HIS A 647 12.23 35.14 45.32
CA HIS A 647 12.59 36.49 45.74
C HIS A 647 13.18 36.52 47.16
N ARG A 648 12.58 35.81 48.12
CA ARG A 648 13.11 35.71 49.49
C ARG A 648 14.40 34.91 49.58
N PHE A 649 14.55 33.87 48.78
CA PHE A 649 15.81 33.12 48.73
C PHE A 649 16.98 34.02 48.32
N VAL A 650 16.77 34.86 47.29
CA VAL A 650 17.75 35.84 46.84
C VAL A 650 18.01 36.90 47.93
N LEU A 651 16.96 37.44 48.57
CA LEU A 651 17.10 38.40 49.66
C LEU A 651 17.84 37.82 50.87
N ALA A 652 17.63 36.55 51.20
CA ALA A 652 18.33 35.87 52.29
C ALA A 652 19.84 35.78 52.01
N SER A 653 20.25 35.57 50.76
CA SER A 653 21.67 35.59 50.36
C SER A 653 22.29 36.97 50.56
N PHE A 654 21.60 38.05 50.15
CA PHE A 654 22.07 39.42 50.38
C PHE A 654 22.12 39.77 51.87
N LEU A 655 21.12 39.32 52.64
CA LEU A 655 21.10 39.54 54.08
C LEU A 655 22.26 38.80 54.77
N ASP A 656 22.60 37.57 54.35
CA ASP A 656 23.74 36.83 54.91
C ASP A 656 25.07 37.59 54.69
N GLU A 657 25.24 38.23 53.53
CA GLU A 657 26.41 39.08 53.27
C GLU A 657 26.42 40.36 54.12
N VAL A 658 25.26 41.01 54.27
CA VAL A 658 25.10 42.18 55.15
C VAL A 658 25.42 41.82 56.60
N LEU A 659 24.92 40.69 57.08
CA LEU A 659 25.15 40.23 58.44
C LEU A 659 26.61 39.84 58.67
N LEU A 660 27.31 39.35 57.65
CA LEU A 660 28.74 39.09 57.73
C LEU A 660 29.54 40.38 57.98
N GLN A 661 29.26 41.46 57.24
CA GLN A 661 29.92 42.76 57.44
C GLN A 661 29.49 43.41 58.76
N ALA A 662 28.18 43.38 59.06
CA ALA A 662 27.63 43.91 60.30
C ALA A 662 28.23 43.22 61.54
N SER A 663 28.46 41.92 61.45
CA SER A 663 29.10 41.15 62.52
C SER A 663 30.54 41.55 62.77
N GLN A 664 31.29 41.97 61.75
CA GLN A 664 32.67 42.45 61.93
C GLN A 664 32.69 43.78 62.70
N HIS A 665 31.77 44.69 62.35
CA HIS A 665 31.59 45.95 63.08
C HIS A 665 31.12 45.69 64.52
N LEU A 666 30.10 44.83 64.69
CA LEU A 666 29.57 44.49 66.00
C LEU A 666 30.61 43.81 66.89
N ALA A 667 31.45 42.93 66.34
CA ALA A 667 32.54 42.30 67.07
C ALA A 667 33.55 43.34 67.57
N LYS A 668 33.90 44.36 66.77
CA LYS A 668 34.76 45.45 67.23
C LYS A 668 34.09 46.23 68.36
N THR A 669 32.84 46.64 68.17
CA THR A 669 32.12 47.49 69.14
C THR A 669 31.60 46.72 70.38
N SER A 670 31.67 45.39 70.38
CA SER A 670 31.31 44.54 71.53
C SER A 670 32.49 43.75 72.13
N ARG A 671 33.74 44.08 71.74
CA ARG A 671 34.96 43.34 72.13
C ARG A 671 34.90 41.84 71.83
N GLY A 672 34.24 41.47 70.73
CA GLY A 672 34.11 40.11 70.23
C GLY A 672 32.96 39.30 70.86
N ARG A 673 32.10 39.92 71.66
CA ARG A 673 31.01 39.23 72.36
C ARG A 673 29.86 38.85 71.45
N TYR A 674 29.42 39.75 70.57
CA TYR A 674 28.20 39.56 69.79
C TYR A 674 28.47 39.44 68.30
N ARG A 675 27.76 38.49 67.67
CA ARG A 675 27.71 38.31 66.22
C ARG A 675 26.27 38.24 65.75
N LEU A 676 25.97 38.91 64.63
CA LEU A 676 24.65 38.91 64.00
C LEU A 676 24.56 37.73 63.05
N VAL A 677 23.57 36.86 63.26
CA VAL A 677 23.33 35.69 62.40
C VAL A 677 21.88 35.64 61.97
N ARG A 678 21.64 35.10 60.78
CA ARG A 678 20.28 34.94 60.28
C ARG A 678 19.64 33.71 60.92
N ARG A 679 18.42 33.84 61.40
CA ARG A 679 17.66 32.72 61.95
C ARG A 679 17.35 31.73 60.83
N THR A 680 17.75 30.48 61.04
CA THR A 680 17.51 29.36 60.11
C THR A 680 16.50 28.35 60.65
N THR A 681 16.02 28.53 61.88
CA THR A 681 15.04 27.65 62.54
C THR A 681 13.61 27.94 62.06
N GLN A 682 12.82 26.88 61.86
CA GLN A 682 11.41 26.96 61.48
C GLN A 682 10.58 27.56 62.63
N GLY A 683 10.03 28.76 62.43
CA GLY A 683 9.00 29.34 63.30
C GLY A 683 7.59 28.83 62.98
N ASP A 684 6.62 29.16 63.82
CA ASP A 684 5.20 28.87 63.58
C ASP A 684 4.74 29.49 62.24
N GLY A 685 4.18 28.66 61.36
CA GLY A 685 4.01 28.92 59.92
C GLY A 685 3.01 29.99 59.49
N ARG A 686 2.83 31.08 60.26
CA ARG A 686 1.94 32.20 59.96
C ARG A 686 2.65 33.43 59.40
N THR A 687 3.98 33.49 59.43
CA THR A 687 4.79 34.59 58.91
C THR A 687 5.83 34.12 57.91
N ALA A 688 6.13 35.01 56.97
CA ALA A 688 7.24 34.95 56.03
C ALA A 688 8.58 34.60 56.69
N GLN A 689 9.17 33.44 56.37
CA GLN A 689 10.43 33.00 56.98
C GLN A 689 11.65 33.35 56.11
N GLY A 690 12.81 33.50 56.76
CA GLY A 690 14.12 33.54 56.11
C GLY A 690 14.89 34.85 56.22
N LEU A 691 14.36 35.88 56.88
CA LEU A 691 15.03 37.19 57.08
C LEU A 691 15.13 37.62 58.57
N ASP A 692 14.73 36.77 59.50
CA ASP A 692 14.80 37.07 60.94
C ASP A 692 16.25 37.02 61.44
N LEU A 693 16.55 37.79 62.48
CA LEU A 693 17.89 37.95 63.03
C LEU A 693 18.00 37.36 64.44
N ASP A 694 19.06 36.61 64.66
CA ASP A 694 19.51 36.13 65.96
C ASP A 694 20.89 36.73 66.30
N ILE A 695 21.18 36.77 67.58
CA ILE A 695 22.48 37.17 68.13
C ILE A 695 23.15 35.92 68.67
N ASP A 696 24.35 35.67 68.18
CA ASP A 696 25.27 34.68 68.68
C ASP A 696 26.15 35.33 69.75
N ASP A 697 25.96 34.95 71.01
CA ASP A 697 26.71 35.49 72.16
C ASP A 697 27.87 34.54 72.50
N HIS A 698 29.09 34.96 72.17
CA HIS A 698 30.30 34.16 72.37
C HIS A 698 30.67 33.92 73.84
N TYR A 699 30.08 34.67 74.78
CA TYR A 699 30.33 34.47 76.21
C TYR A 699 29.45 33.39 76.82
N THR A 700 28.20 33.26 76.34
CA THR A 700 27.26 32.22 76.80
C THR A 700 27.25 30.99 75.89
N GLY A 701 27.69 31.14 74.64
CA GLY A 701 27.68 30.09 73.62
C GLY A 701 26.30 29.80 73.04
N GLU A 702 25.29 30.62 73.37
CA GLU A 702 23.90 30.45 72.95
C GLU A 702 23.48 31.48 71.89
N GLN A 703 22.63 31.05 70.96
CA GLN A 703 21.97 31.93 70.01
C GLN A 703 20.58 32.32 70.53
N ARG A 704 20.31 33.63 70.55
CA ARG A 704 19.05 34.18 71.03
C ARG A 704 18.46 35.19 70.05
N PRO A 705 17.12 35.38 70.03
CA PRO A 705 16.50 36.40 69.20
C PRO A 705 17.10 37.78 69.41
N ALA A 706 17.35 38.54 68.34
CA ALA A 706 17.86 39.92 68.45
C ALA A 706 16.93 40.85 69.27
N THR A 707 15.66 40.46 69.44
CA THR A 707 14.68 41.15 70.29
C THR A 707 14.96 41.06 71.79
N THR A 708 15.88 40.19 72.24
CA THR A 708 16.22 40.04 73.67
C THR A 708 17.43 40.87 74.10
N LEU A 709 17.99 41.70 73.22
CA LEU A 709 19.09 42.61 73.55
C LEU A 709 18.63 43.71 74.51
N SER A 710 19.50 44.15 75.42
CA SER A 710 19.24 45.33 76.26
C SER A 710 19.25 46.62 75.42
N GLY A 711 18.70 47.72 75.95
CA GLY A 711 18.57 48.98 75.19
C GLY A 711 19.89 49.51 74.60
N GLY A 712 21.00 49.36 75.31
CA GLY A 712 22.34 49.73 74.80
C GLY A 712 22.90 48.73 73.79
N GLU A 713 22.71 47.42 74.00
CA GLU A 713 23.20 46.38 73.09
C GLU A 713 22.42 46.34 71.77
N GLY A 714 21.12 46.63 71.82
CA GLY A 714 20.26 46.76 70.64
C GLY A 714 20.69 47.94 69.77
N PHE A 715 21.10 49.05 70.38
CA PHE A 715 21.64 50.21 69.64
C PHE A 715 22.94 49.85 68.91
N LEU A 716 23.87 49.16 69.57
CA LEU A 716 25.10 48.70 68.92
C LEU A 716 24.85 47.73 67.77
N ALA A 717 23.92 46.78 67.94
CA ALA A 717 23.54 45.84 66.90
C ALA A 717 22.91 46.55 65.69
N ALA A 718 22.05 47.55 65.91
CA ALA A 718 21.44 48.36 64.86
C ALA A 718 22.48 49.23 64.12
N LEU A 719 23.40 49.86 64.87
CA LEU A 719 24.49 50.64 64.29
C LEU A 719 25.40 49.75 63.43
N ALA A 720 25.82 48.60 63.94
CA ALA A 720 26.64 47.65 63.20
C ALA A 720 25.92 47.10 61.95
N LEU A 721 24.61 46.86 62.03
CA LEU A 721 23.80 46.45 60.88
C LEU A 721 23.70 47.55 59.81
N ALA A 722 23.50 48.81 60.21
CA ALA A 722 23.47 49.95 59.29
C ALA A 722 24.80 50.12 58.55
N LEU A 723 25.92 49.91 59.25
CA LEU A 723 27.27 49.96 58.69
C LEU A 723 27.55 48.78 57.76
N GLY A 724 27.21 47.56 58.18
CA GLY A 724 27.37 46.36 57.34
C GLY A 724 26.53 46.44 56.06
N LEU A 725 25.33 47.02 56.13
CA LEU A 725 24.49 47.28 54.96
C LEU A 725 25.15 48.28 54.02
N ALA A 726 25.71 49.37 54.55
CA ALA A 726 26.40 50.37 53.74
C ALA A 726 27.61 49.80 52.99
N ASP A 727 28.37 48.90 53.63
CA ASP A 727 29.54 48.28 53.04
C ASP A 727 29.19 47.30 51.91
N VAL A 728 28.16 46.46 52.11
CA VAL A 728 27.68 45.53 51.07
C VAL A 728 27.07 46.27 49.89
N VAL A 729 26.28 47.33 50.13
CA VAL A 729 25.70 48.16 49.06
C VAL A 729 26.82 48.82 48.24
N GLN A 730 27.88 49.31 48.88
CA GLN A 730 29.01 49.92 48.19
C GLN A 730 29.83 48.90 47.37
N ALA A 731 29.98 47.66 47.86
CA ALA A 731 30.73 46.61 47.18
C ALA A 731 30.01 46.04 45.94
N HIS A 732 28.69 45.85 45.99
CA HIS A 732 27.91 45.25 44.90
C HIS A 732 27.49 46.23 43.81
N PHE A 733 27.17 47.47 44.17
CA PHE A 733 26.50 48.38 43.24
C PHE A 733 27.42 49.41 42.57
N GLY A 734 28.74 49.39 42.82
CA GLY A 734 29.80 50.04 42.02
C GLY A 734 29.70 51.55 41.74
N GLY A 735 28.62 52.20 42.16
CA GLY A 735 28.25 53.57 41.80
C GLY A 735 27.22 54.21 42.76
N ILE A 736 26.62 53.45 43.67
CA ILE A 736 25.83 54.00 44.79
C ILE A 736 26.77 54.17 45.98
N ARG A 737 27.19 55.41 46.25
CA ARG A 737 27.96 55.77 47.45
C ARG A 737 27.00 56.27 48.53
N ILE A 738 26.93 55.58 49.66
CA ILE A 738 26.30 56.15 50.87
C ILE A 738 27.34 57.06 51.52
N GLU A 739 27.38 58.32 51.10
CA GLU A 739 28.37 59.30 51.58
C GLU A 739 27.99 59.91 52.93
N THR A 740 26.76 59.72 53.40
CA THR A 740 26.25 60.35 54.62
C THR A 740 25.39 59.40 55.45
N VAL A 741 25.67 59.34 56.76
CA VAL A 741 24.90 58.56 57.74
C VAL A 741 24.48 59.48 58.88
N PHE A 742 23.18 59.55 59.17
CA PHE A 742 22.65 60.25 60.35
C PHE A 742 22.24 59.24 61.43
N VAL A 743 22.75 59.43 62.64
CA VAL A 743 22.38 58.65 63.82
C VAL A 743 21.65 59.58 64.78
N ASP A 744 20.34 59.39 64.92
CA ASP A 744 19.49 60.21 65.78
C ASP A 744 19.18 59.46 67.08
N GLU A 745 19.56 60.05 68.21
CA GLU A 745 19.20 59.68 69.58
C GLU A 745 19.21 58.16 69.88
N GLY A 746 20.34 57.65 70.37
CA GLY A 746 20.47 56.29 70.89
C GLY A 746 21.69 56.04 71.77
N PHE A 747 22.43 57.12 72.09
CA PHE A 747 23.63 57.07 72.91
C PHE A 747 23.35 57.22 74.41
N GLY A 748 22.16 57.70 74.79
CA GLY A 748 21.78 57.91 76.20
C GLY A 748 21.48 56.62 76.97
N SER A 749 21.32 55.49 76.27
CA SER A 749 21.15 54.16 76.87
C SER A 749 22.45 53.34 76.96
N LEU A 750 23.58 53.94 76.58
CA LEU A 750 24.91 53.32 76.66
C LEU A 750 25.59 53.69 77.97
N ASP A 751 26.30 52.75 78.58
CA ASP A 751 27.25 53.05 79.63
C ASP A 751 28.48 53.78 79.06
N ALA A 752 29.28 54.41 79.92
CA ALA A 752 30.42 55.22 79.52
C ALA A 752 31.50 54.43 78.73
N GLU A 753 31.71 53.14 79.03
CA GLU A 753 32.69 52.33 78.28
C GLU A 753 32.18 52.00 76.86
N THR A 754 30.89 51.67 76.75
CA THR A 754 30.28 51.32 75.47
C THR A 754 30.09 52.55 74.57
N LEU A 755 29.82 53.72 75.17
CA LEU A 755 29.73 55.00 74.47
C LEU A 755 31.05 55.37 73.79
N ASP A 756 32.17 55.20 74.50
CA ASP A 756 33.51 55.48 73.98
C ASP A 756 33.83 54.66 72.73
N LEU A 757 33.50 53.37 72.78
CA LEU A 757 33.76 52.44 71.70
C LEU A 757 32.84 52.69 70.48
N ALA A 758 31.60 53.10 70.72
CA ALA A 758 30.70 53.55 69.67
C ALA A 758 31.23 54.82 68.98
N VAL A 759 31.72 55.80 69.75
CA VAL A 759 32.31 57.04 69.21
C VAL A 759 33.59 56.75 68.42
N GLU A 760 34.45 55.87 68.90
CA GLU A 760 35.66 55.43 68.18
C GLU A 760 35.31 54.81 66.82
N THR A 761 34.31 53.93 66.78
CA THR A 761 33.83 53.30 65.55
C THR A 761 33.31 54.35 64.55
N LEU A 762 32.59 55.38 65.02
CA LEU A 762 32.08 56.48 64.17
C LEU A 762 33.20 57.37 63.62
N LEU A 763 34.26 57.60 64.41
CA LEU A 763 35.44 58.36 63.99
C LEU A 763 36.28 57.59 62.96
N GLU A 764 36.43 56.26 63.10
CA GLU A 764 37.06 55.42 62.07
C GLU A 764 36.32 55.54 60.73
N LEU A 765 35.00 55.57 60.75
CA LEU A 765 34.18 55.76 59.55
C LEU A 765 34.36 57.14 58.92
N GLN A 766 34.52 58.19 59.72
CA GLN A 766 34.87 59.52 59.20
C GLN A 766 36.20 59.49 58.43
N GLN A 767 37.19 58.73 58.90
CA GLN A 767 38.50 58.60 58.22
C GLN A 767 38.39 57.89 56.87
N THR A 768 37.34 57.09 56.65
CA THR A 768 37.04 56.47 55.34
C THR A 768 36.40 57.45 54.34
N GLY A 769 36.25 58.72 54.70
CA GLY A 769 35.71 59.79 53.84
C GLY A 769 34.18 59.91 53.87
N ARG A 770 33.52 59.30 54.86
CA ARG A 770 32.06 59.36 55.04
C ARG A 770 31.66 60.50 55.99
N MET A 771 30.56 61.19 55.69
CA MET A 771 29.97 62.20 56.57
C MET A 771 29.05 61.52 57.59
N VAL A 772 29.42 61.52 58.87
CA VAL A 772 28.59 60.98 59.94
C VAL A 772 27.98 62.14 60.74
N GLY A 773 26.65 62.25 60.74
CA GLY A 773 25.89 63.19 61.56
C GLY A 773 25.34 62.49 62.80
N VAL A 774 25.63 63.02 63.98
CA VAL A 774 25.12 62.47 65.26
C VAL A 774 24.23 63.50 65.94
N ILE A 775 23.03 63.10 66.33
CA ILE A 775 22.09 63.91 67.12
C ILE A 775 21.99 63.25 68.49
N SER A 776 22.39 63.96 69.55
CA SER A 776 22.41 63.43 70.92
C SER A 776 22.34 64.55 71.95
N HIS A 777 21.62 64.30 73.04
CA HIS A 777 21.60 65.15 74.23
C HIS A 777 22.67 64.79 75.28
N VAL A 778 23.37 63.67 75.10
CA VAL A 778 24.41 63.13 75.99
C VAL A 778 25.60 64.08 76.06
N SER A 779 26.06 64.41 77.27
CA SER A 779 27.06 65.48 77.47
C SER A 779 28.47 65.02 77.08
N GLU A 780 28.74 63.73 77.27
CA GLU A 780 30.00 63.03 76.98
C GLU A 780 30.34 63.05 75.47
N LEU A 781 29.32 63.02 74.61
CA LEU A 781 29.47 63.17 73.15
C LEU A 781 29.85 64.60 72.74
N LYS A 782 29.39 65.61 73.50
CA LYS A 782 29.70 67.03 73.25
C LYS A 782 31.17 67.37 73.51
N GLU A 783 31.88 66.54 74.26
CA GLU A 783 33.31 66.74 74.51
C GLU A 783 34.19 66.06 73.47
N ARG A 784 33.68 65.03 72.79
CA ARG A 784 34.47 64.22 71.83
C ARG A 784 34.28 64.59 70.36
N ILE A 785 33.21 65.31 70.01
CA ILE A 785 32.94 65.75 68.63
C ILE A 785 33.13 67.26 68.54
N ASP A 786 34.15 67.70 67.80
CA ASP A 786 34.56 69.12 67.75
C ASP A 786 33.56 70.02 67.01
N VAL A 787 32.89 69.49 65.98
CA VAL A 787 31.95 70.23 65.14
C VAL A 787 30.53 69.96 65.62
N GLN A 788 29.88 70.99 66.18
CA GLN A 788 28.57 70.84 66.81
C GLN A 788 27.57 71.84 66.24
N LEU A 789 26.32 71.40 66.10
CA LEU A 789 25.17 72.27 65.89
C LEU A 789 24.36 72.28 67.18
N GLU A 790 24.63 73.25 68.06
CA GLU A 790 23.95 73.39 69.34
C GLU A 790 22.54 73.93 69.11
N VAL A 791 21.53 73.26 69.68
CA VAL A 791 20.12 73.67 69.62
C VAL A 791 19.66 74.05 71.02
N THR A 792 19.31 75.32 71.24
CA THR A 792 18.77 75.82 72.51
C THR A 792 17.30 76.18 72.39
N LYS A 793 16.49 75.71 73.35
CA LYS A 793 15.04 75.96 73.40
C LYS A 793 14.75 77.28 74.13
N HIS A 794 13.93 78.13 73.54
CA HIS A 794 13.42 79.38 74.12
C HIS A 794 11.88 79.40 74.12
N GLU A 795 11.27 80.31 74.88
CA GLU A 795 9.81 80.43 75.03
C GLU A 795 9.07 80.76 73.71
N ARG A 796 9.78 81.25 72.69
CA ARG A 796 9.24 81.59 71.35
C ARG A 796 9.69 80.64 70.21
N GLY A 797 10.41 79.56 70.52
CA GLY A 797 10.94 78.61 69.53
C GLY A 797 12.35 78.11 69.86
N SER A 798 13.01 77.44 68.92
CA SER A 798 14.38 76.95 69.09
C SER A 798 15.37 77.80 68.29
N ARG A 799 16.56 78.07 68.84
CA ARG A 799 17.67 78.73 68.13
C ARG A 799 18.81 77.73 67.94
N THR A 800 19.42 77.72 66.76
CA THR A 800 20.56 76.86 66.45
C THR A 800 21.83 77.69 66.28
N ARG A 801 22.98 77.15 66.69
CA ARG A 801 24.30 77.76 66.50
C ARG A 801 25.34 76.69 66.19
N PHE A 802 26.12 76.92 65.14
CA PHE A 802 27.31 76.10 64.88
C PHE A 802 28.45 76.49 65.82
N ARG A 803 29.05 75.48 66.45
CA ARG A 803 30.30 75.57 67.19
C ARG A 803 31.35 74.80 66.39
N LEU A 804 32.27 75.58 65.82
CA LEU A 804 33.41 75.07 65.06
C LEU A 804 34.67 75.23 65.91
N PRO A 805 35.63 74.30 65.86
CA PRO A 805 36.90 74.47 66.52
C PRO A 805 37.62 75.72 65.96
N GLY A 806 37.87 76.73 66.80
CA GLY A 806 38.82 77.81 66.53
C GLY A 806 38.29 79.18 66.05
N TYR A 807 36.98 79.45 65.96
CA TYR A 807 36.48 80.79 65.56
C TYR A 807 35.79 81.55 66.72
N ARG A 808 36.51 82.50 67.34
CA ARG A 808 35.90 83.57 68.14
C ARG A 808 35.54 84.72 67.20
N VAL A 809 34.25 84.96 66.98
CA VAL A 809 33.73 86.15 66.28
C VAL A 809 33.25 87.14 67.35
N SER A 810 33.84 88.34 67.34
CA SER A 810 33.38 89.54 68.07
C SER A 810 32.08 90.07 67.53
#